data_AF-A0A952QKH1-F1
#
_entry.id   AF-A0A952QKH1-F1
#
_cell.length_a   1.000
_cell.length_b   1.000
_cell.length_c   1.000
_cell.angle_alpha   90.00
_cell.angle_beta   90.00
_cell.angle_gamma   90.00
#
_symmetry.space_group_name_H-M   'P 1'
#
loop_
_entity.id
_entity.type
_entity.pdbx_description
1 polymer ?
#
loop_
_entity_poly.entity_id
_entity_poly.type
_entity_poly.pdbx_seq_one_letter_code
_entity_poly.pdbx_strand_id
1 'polypeptide(L)'
;MQMALECGLNEPLVELGGRLAAPEADSLRKALEAYRQHALDTRFQGDPLAELSAFCKQYPHSPVIGSLELNLGLRYRLHGYNRRSLEALKSSWERLKGSPDARGHDLANRALGEYCLTLSYLGRCEDLERALQEGKGRKLHGSSTELIAGATEALDLMKKHPEASFRCGPLALARLVRGKQAESAIAKCSSTRKGTSLARVYQLSQECKMAYQMAFRSPGAPILERAVMHWKAGHFGALVERKGDRYLVEDSTSIATPLYVAADCLEQEASGYFLIPAGPLPKGWRSVGLAEAQTVWGCGVTPEKDENATTEDDKKGFDDEPCEYMTRWNVHSLLVSLTLSDIPVGLSPAKFAVPFKVTYAQRERNQPTTFTYSNLGNKWSFNFLSIVNDLYASTGRCYVYQPGGGAEEFYFHTSPNTSQLSPLTSTFLQRNPGTSCILTARDGSQRIYEKVVGNQYFMTRMVDAQGNTTRIHFDEQNRITSVVDPSNRTMTFTYGLASDPLKITQVTDPFGRSATFSYTDGQLTSITDVLGITSSYQYGANDFIQALTTPYGTTQFAYADKSTDPTLDARRILTVVDPAGRNYRVEFRNQAPGIPFSETVVPEGMSVYNFYIDSRNSFAWGPHQLAGGTIDYTKATITHFLHRSGSFYVAARTPESIKKPEERRVWFDYGQPSPGFEAPVPTILPVAIGRVHSDGTTQIKRYEYSPQGNITKIVDPTGRNFLMNYAPGGIDLLSVTTGGKTLMSATYDTQHNLVSLTSASGGTSAFSYDARGLLTSLTNSLGQTTTYSYTQTGNLASINEPLQKTTTFSYDSAERVASATDSEGYTVQAAYDAGDRPVSVTFPDGTQDQLTYSRLDVVETRDRLGRTTQMGRDSLGRLTSLTDANGGVTSLDYGWEDAPHSLTDPKGNTTNFQFDLQQRMIAKQLPGGATQSVIYEQCLGRIYRITDELGASKTFNYFPDNQLKSITYSGATPAVNFTQDTFLPRPLTMTDGTGTTSFAYGEVGAPGANQVTSITGPYGDSASFQYDVAGRPLSQTVNGSAENVTYDDLWRPTSTTNALDTFNMSYLGKTGQVTGVNSTSGPSTTYAYAPNAQDRRLTQI
;
A
#
# COMPACT_ATOMS: atom_id res chain seq x y z
N MET A 1 29.64 15.63 18.80
CA MET A 1 28.38 15.57 18.02
C MET A 1 28.28 14.26 17.23
N GLN A 2 29.21 13.94 16.32
CA GLN A 2 29.24 12.65 15.59
C GLN A 2 29.12 11.42 16.51
N MET A 3 29.88 11.40 17.60
CA MET A 3 29.82 10.31 18.57
C MET A 3 28.43 10.12 19.21
N ALA A 4 27.63 11.18 19.36
CA ALA A 4 26.28 11.06 19.91
C ALA A 4 25.32 10.32 18.95
N LEU A 5 25.53 10.51 17.64
CA LEU A 5 24.83 9.75 16.60
C LEU A 5 25.27 8.28 16.62
N GLU A 6 26.56 8.02 16.79
CA GLU A 6 27.11 6.66 16.92
C GLU A 6 26.65 5.93 18.19
N CYS A 7 26.32 6.67 19.25
CA CYS A 7 25.70 6.11 20.45
C CYS A 7 24.22 5.77 20.27
N GLY A 8 23.65 6.06 19.10
CA GLY A 8 22.25 5.84 18.80
C GLY A 8 21.34 6.75 19.60
N LEU A 9 21.60 8.06 19.65
CA LEU A 9 20.60 9.02 20.13
C LEU A 9 19.53 9.28 19.04
N ASN A 10 18.30 9.59 19.45
CA ASN A 10 17.18 9.82 18.52
C ASN A 10 17.28 11.15 17.79
N GLU A 11 17.78 12.18 18.48
CA GLU A 11 17.98 13.53 17.95
C GLU A 11 19.47 13.90 18.11
N PRO A 12 20.07 14.63 17.16
CA PRO A 12 21.44 15.10 17.29
C PRO A 12 21.57 16.07 18.48
N LEU A 13 22.76 16.08 19.10
CA LEU A 13 23.07 17.09 20.12
C LEU A 13 23.30 18.44 19.44
N VAL A 14 22.65 19.50 19.93
CA VAL A 14 22.74 20.86 19.37
C VAL A 14 23.33 21.80 20.41
N GLU A 15 24.41 22.50 20.05
CA GLU A 15 25.02 23.54 20.86
C GLU A 15 24.22 24.85 20.75
N LEU A 16 23.60 25.27 21.85
CA LEU A 16 22.78 26.49 21.95
C LEU A 16 23.47 27.50 22.88
N GLY A 17 23.67 28.73 22.40
CA GLY A 17 24.21 29.82 23.21
C GLY A 17 25.73 29.80 23.46
N GLY A 18 26.49 28.90 22.81
CA GLY A 18 27.95 28.83 22.90
C GLY A 18 28.50 27.45 22.50
N ARG A 19 29.83 27.31 22.42
CA ARG A 19 30.49 26.00 22.18
C ARG A 19 30.75 25.28 23.49
N LEU A 20 30.74 23.95 23.44
CA LEU A 20 31.08 23.10 24.58
C LEU A 20 32.53 23.35 25.03
N ALA A 21 32.77 23.53 26.34
CA ALA A 21 34.13 23.69 26.85
C ALA A 21 34.90 22.36 26.81
N ALA A 22 36.23 22.38 26.69
CA ALA A 22 37.01 21.14 26.54
C ALA A 22 36.83 20.11 27.69
N PRO A 23 36.87 20.49 28.99
CA PRO A 23 36.65 19.53 30.09
C PRO A 23 35.24 18.94 30.10
N GLU A 24 34.26 19.74 29.69
CA GLU A 24 32.86 19.35 29.57
C GLU A 24 32.67 18.39 28.38
N ALA A 25 33.33 18.66 27.25
CA ALA A 25 33.36 17.77 26.09
C ALA A 25 33.92 16.39 26.42
N ASP A 26 35.01 16.33 27.19
CA ASP A 26 35.58 15.07 27.65
C ASP A 26 34.64 14.29 28.58
N SER A 27 33.94 15.00 29.47
CA SER A 27 32.97 14.39 30.38
C SER A 27 31.77 13.83 29.62
N LEU A 28 31.23 14.60 28.66
CA LEU A 28 30.13 14.17 27.80
C LEU A 28 30.53 12.96 26.96
N ARG A 29 31.76 12.96 26.43
CA ARG A 29 32.32 11.84 25.66
C ARG A 29 32.34 10.56 26.50
N LYS A 30 32.85 10.60 27.72
CA LYS A 30 32.85 9.43 28.62
C LYS A 30 31.45 8.92 28.91
N ALA A 31 30.49 9.82 29.14
CA ALA A 31 29.10 9.46 29.41
C ALA A 31 28.41 8.79 28.20
N LEU A 32 28.66 9.29 26.98
CA LEU A 32 28.17 8.72 25.73
C LEU A 32 28.77 7.33 25.45
N GLU A 33 30.07 7.15 25.71
CA GLU A 33 30.73 5.84 25.57
C GLU A 33 30.15 4.81 26.54
N ALA A 34 29.95 5.20 27.81
CA ALA A 34 29.33 4.35 28.82
C ALA A 34 27.90 3.96 28.42
N TYR A 35 27.10 4.91 27.94
CA TYR A 35 25.76 4.63 27.42
C TYR A 35 25.80 3.63 26.26
N ARG A 36 26.69 3.83 25.28
CA ARG A 36 26.85 2.92 24.14
C ARG A 36 27.18 1.50 24.60
N GLN A 37 28.08 1.34 25.56
CA GLN A 37 28.43 0.02 26.11
C GLN A 37 27.25 -0.63 26.85
N HIS A 38 26.57 0.12 27.71
CA HIS A 38 25.45 -0.40 28.50
C HIS A 38 24.20 -0.69 27.67
N ALA A 39 23.88 0.15 26.68
CA ALA A 39 22.71 -0.01 25.82
C ALA A 39 22.81 -1.22 24.87
N LEU A 40 24.04 -1.65 24.56
CA LEU A 40 24.33 -2.80 23.71
C LEU A 40 24.51 -4.12 24.51
N ASP A 41 24.76 -4.05 25.81
CA ASP A 41 24.90 -5.24 26.66
C ASP A 41 23.55 -5.70 27.21
N THR A 42 23.01 -6.78 26.65
CA THR A 42 21.76 -7.40 27.09
C THR A 42 21.79 -7.95 28.52
N ARG A 43 22.99 -8.06 29.12
CA ARG A 43 23.21 -8.50 30.51
C ARG A 43 23.32 -7.34 31.49
N PHE A 44 23.38 -6.10 31.02
CA PHE A 44 23.50 -4.94 31.89
C PHE A 44 22.26 -4.80 32.79
N GLN A 45 22.49 -4.58 34.09
CA GLN A 45 21.45 -4.66 35.13
C GLN A 45 21.05 -3.31 35.75
N GLY A 46 21.79 -2.24 35.46
CA GLY A 46 21.53 -0.90 35.99
C GLY A 46 20.77 0.02 35.02
N ASP A 47 20.67 1.30 35.38
CA ASP A 47 20.22 2.37 34.47
C ASP A 47 21.29 2.65 33.39
N PRO A 48 21.05 2.31 32.10
CA PRO A 48 22.05 2.51 31.05
C PRO A 48 22.32 4.00 30.79
N LEU A 49 21.40 4.89 31.19
CA LEU A 49 21.47 6.34 30.98
C LEU A 49 22.05 7.10 32.19
N ALA A 50 22.48 6.39 33.25
CA ALA A 50 22.92 6.99 34.50
C ALA A 50 24.05 8.03 34.31
N GLU A 51 25.04 7.73 33.47
CA GLU A 51 26.17 8.63 33.21
C GLU A 51 25.76 9.88 32.43
N LEU A 52 24.83 9.75 31.48
CA LEU A 52 24.28 10.90 30.74
C LEU A 52 23.43 11.79 31.66
N SER A 53 22.67 11.18 32.58
CA SER A 53 21.94 11.91 33.63
C SER A 53 22.88 12.60 34.62
N ALA A 54 23.99 11.95 35.00
CA ALA A 54 25.02 12.52 35.87
C ALA A 54 25.70 13.73 35.21
N PHE A 55 26.03 13.63 33.92
CA PHE A 55 26.55 14.76 33.14
C PHE A 55 25.58 15.95 33.18
N CYS A 56 24.27 15.72 32.98
CA CYS A 56 23.27 16.79 33.01
C CYS A 56 23.23 17.52 34.36
N LYS A 57 23.43 16.79 35.47
CA LYS A 57 23.49 17.36 36.83
C LYS A 57 24.79 18.11 37.09
N GLN A 58 25.91 17.61 36.56
CA GLN A 58 27.23 18.22 36.73
C GLN A 58 27.38 19.52 35.92
N TYR A 59 26.81 19.57 34.71
CA TYR A 59 26.91 20.69 33.79
C TYR A 59 25.52 21.24 33.39
N PRO A 60 24.75 21.80 34.33
CA PRO A 60 23.35 22.21 34.10
C PRO A 60 23.18 23.41 33.14
N HIS A 61 24.27 24.10 32.83
CA HIS A 61 24.33 25.22 31.88
C HIS A 61 25.05 24.87 30.58
N SER A 62 25.27 23.57 30.34
CA SER A 62 25.87 23.08 29.12
C SER A 62 25.11 23.56 27.87
N PRO A 63 25.80 24.03 26.81
CA PRO A 63 25.18 24.38 25.54
C PRO A 63 24.35 23.25 24.90
N VAL A 64 24.62 21.98 25.22
CA VAL A 64 23.90 20.82 24.64
C VAL A 64 22.81 20.26 25.55
N ILE A 65 22.64 20.83 26.76
CA ILE A 65 21.82 20.22 27.82
C ILE A 65 20.39 19.95 27.38
N GLY A 66 19.75 20.88 26.67
CA GLY A 66 18.36 20.74 26.26
C GLY A 66 18.15 19.59 25.27
N SER A 67 19.06 19.45 24.29
CA SER A 67 19.04 18.34 23.33
C SER A 67 19.38 16.99 23.96
N LEU A 68 20.23 16.99 25.00
CA LEU A 68 20.58 15.77 25.74
C LEU A 68 19.42 15.32 26.66
N GLU A 69 18.76 16.25 27.35
CA GLU A 69 17.58 15.96 28.18
C GLU A 69 16.40 15.44 27.35
N LEU A 70 16.21 15.94 26.11
CA LEU A 70 15.25 15.37 25.16
C LEU A 70 15.55 13.90 24.88
N ASN A 71 16.80 13.59 24.53
CA ASN A 71 17.23 12.23 24.26
C ASN A 71 17.12 11.32 25.49
N LEU A 72 17.46 11.82 26.69
CA LEU A 72 17.22 11.10 27.95
C LEU A 72 15.73 10.77 28.11
N GLY A 73 14.84 11.74 27.85
CA GLY A 73 13.40 11.55 27.87
C GLY A 73 12.92 10.42 26.97
N LEU A 74 13.34 10.46 25.70
CA LEU A 74 13.03 9.45 24.68
C LEU A 74 13.55 8.05 25.08
N ARG A 75 14.78 7.99 25.60
CA ARG A 75 15.43 6.72 25.97
C ARG A 75 14.90 6.14 27.29
N TYR A 76 14.60 6.95 28.29
CA TYR A 76 14.06 6.46 29.56
C TYR A 76 12.72 5.73 29.40
N ARG A 77 11.84 6.24 28.53
CA ARG A 77 10.55 5.60 28.22
C ARG A 77 10.74 4.20 27.65
N LEU A 78 11.69 4.05 26.73
CA LEU A 78 12.05 2.77 26.11
C LEU A 78 12.58 1.72 27.11
N HIS A 79 13.15 2.16 28.23
CA HIS A 79 13.65 1.27 29.29
C HIS A 79 12.68 1.06 30.47
N GLY A 80 11.47 1.66 30.42
CA GLY A 80 10.45 1.55 31.47
C GLY A 80 10.53 2.62 32.57
N TYR A 81 11.48 3.56 32.49
CA TYR A 81 11.62 4.67 33.45
C TYR A 81 10.66 5.83 33.13
N ASN A 82 9.35 5.56 33.25
CA ASN A 82 8.30 6.50 32.86
C ASN A 82 8.37 7.85 33.61
N ARG A 83 8.68 7.84 34.91
CA ARG A 83 8.80 9.08 35.69
C ARG A 83 10.01 9.90 35.24
N ARG A 84 11.19 9.28 35.11
CA ARG A 84 12.40 9.97 34.66
C ARG A 84 12.28 10.50 33.23
N SER A 85 11.55 9.78 32.38
CA SER A 85 11.20 10.25 31.04
C SER A 85 10.40 11.56 31.09
N LEU A 86 9.32 11.62 31.87
CA LEU A 86 8.54 12.85 32.06
C LEU A 86 9.39 14.01 32.62
N GLU A 87 10.23 13.73 33.62
CA GLU A 87 11.10 14.75 34.22
C GLU A 87 12.10 15.32 33.21
N ALA A 88 12.74 14.45 32.40
CA ALA A 88 13.70 14.87 31.38
C ALA A 88 13.03 15.61 30.21
N LEU A 89 11.89 15.13 29.71
CA LEU A 89 11.14 15.80 28.63
C LEU A 89 10.63 17.18 29.06
N LYS A 90 10.09 17.28 30.29
CA LYS A 90 9.67 18.55 30.86
C LYS A 90 10.85 19.50 31.03
N SER A 91 11.98 19.01 31.56
CA SER A 91 13.19 19.83 31.74
C SER A 91 13.70 20.36 30.40
N SER A 92 13.76 19.50 29.38
CA SER A 92 14.13 19.90 28.02
C SER A 92 13.21 20.98 27.47
N TRP A 93 11.89 20.79 27.59
CA TRP A 93 10.88 21.79 27.22
C TRP A 93 11.10 23.14 27.92
N GLU A 94 11.21 23.14 29.25
CA GLU A 94 11.38 24.35 30.05
C GLU A 94 12.62 25.16 29.67
N ARG A 95 13.71 24.47 29.33
CA ARG A 95 14.97 25.12 28.92
C ARG A 95 14.90 25.69 27.52
N LEU A 96 14.24 24.96 26.60
CA LEU A 96 14.29 25.26 25.18
C LEU A 96 13.12 26.14 24.69
N LYS A 97 12.01 26.22 25.45
CA LYS A 97 10.78 26.89 25.00
C LYS A 97 10.94 28.34 24.60
N GLY A 98 11.90 29.05 25.21
CA GLY A 98 12.26 30.44 24.93
C GLY A 98 13.50 30.63 24.05
N SER A 99 14.02 29.56 23.43
CA SER A 99 15.21 29.64 22.59
C SER A 99 14.99 30.55 21.38
N PRO A 100 15.88 31.54 21.13
CA PRO A 100 15.84 32.36 19.92
C PRO A 100 16.47 31.65 18.70
N ASP A 101 17.23 30.56 18.91
CA ASP A 101 17.75 29.71 17.83
C ASP A 101 16.64 28.80 17.32
N ALA A 102 16.43 28.78 16.00
CA ALA A 102 15.41 27.96 15.33
C ALA A 102 15.56 26.46 15.65
N ARG A 103 16.79 25.94 15.71
CA ARG A 103 17.06 24.54 16.07
C ARG A 103 16.65 24.26 17.50
N GLY A 104 16.92 25.19 18.42
CA GLY A 104 16.48 25.10 19.80
C GLY A 104 14.95 25.17 19.94
N HIS A 105 14.30 26.01 19.12
CA HIS A 105 12.85 26.10 19.07
C HIS A 105 12.20 24.80 18.57
N ASP A 106 12.76 24.17 17.55
CA ASP A 106 12.25 22.89 17.01
C ASP A 106 12.47 21.73 17.99
N LEU A 107 13.64 21.66 18.63
CA LEU A 107 13.87 20.72 19.72
C LEU A 107 12.90 20.92 20.89
N ALA A 108 12.55 22.17 21.22
CA ALA A 108 11.53 22.46 22.23
C ALA A 108 10.16 21.91 21.84
N ASN A 109 9.77 22.07 20.56
CA ASN A 109 8.51 21.55 20.04
C ASN A 109 8.46 20.02 20.10
N ARG A 110 9.57 19.35 19.76
CA ARG A 110 9.72 17.89 19.87
C ARG A 110 9.61 17.43 21.31
N ALA A 111 10.29 18.12 22.24
CA ALA A 111 10.23 17.83 23.67
C ALA A 111 8.81 18.01 24.23
N LEU A 112 8.12 19.08 23.85
CA LEU A 112 6.73 19.32 24.24
C LEU A 112 5.80 18.23 23.69
N GLY A 113 5.93 17.88 22.41
CA GLY A 113 5.11 16.83 21.78
C GLY A 113 5.25 15.48 22.48
N GLU A 114 6.48 15.04 22.73
CA GLU A 114 6.77 13.79 23.44
C GLU A 114 6.34 13.86 24.92
N TYR A 115 6.46 15.02 25.56
CA TYR A 115 5.97 15.25 26.93
C TYR A 115 4.44 15.10 26.99
N CYS A 116 3.71 15.80 26.14
CA CYS A 116 2.26 15.72 26.01
C CYS A 116 1.81 14.29 25.71
N LEU A 117 2.47 13.62 24.77
CA LEU A 117 2.16 12.23 24.44
C LEU A 117 2.36 11.31 25.66
N THR A 118 3.48 11.44 26.37
CA THR A 118 3.77 10.64 27.56
C THR A 118 2.76 10.90 28.69
N LEU A 119 2.35 12.15 28.89
CA LEU A 119 1.29 12.50 29.85
C LEU A 119 -0.06 11.87 29.49
N SER A 120 -0.39 11.81 28.19
CA SER A 120 -1.64 11.21 27.70
C SER A 120 -1.70 9.71 28.03
N TYR A 121 -0.61 8.98 27.78
CA TYR A 121 -0.49 7.56 28.10
C TYR A 121 -0.64 7.26 29.60
N LEU A 122 -0.08 8.13 30.43
CA LEU A 122 -0.16 8.03 31.89
C LEU A 122 -1.46 8.61 32.46
N GLY A 123 -2.40 9.04 31.62
CA GLY A 123 -3.70 9.58 32.04
C GLY A 123 -3.62 10.86 32.86
N ARG A 124 -2.55 11.65 32.70
CA ARG A 124 -2.27 12.87 33.48
C ARG A 124 -3.01 14.08 32.90
N CYS A 125 -4.34 14.04 32.95
CA CYS A 125 -5.23 15.04 32.33
C CYS A 125 -4.86 16.50 32.58
N GLU A 126 -4.72 16.89 33.86
CA GLU A 126 -4.50 18.28 34.24
C GLU A 126 -3.11 18.79 33.80
N ASP A 127 -2.10 17.93 33.90
CA ASP A 127 -0.75 18.25 33.45
C ASP A 127 -0.70 18.34 31.91
N LEU A 128 -1.41 17.45 31.22
CA LEU A 128 -1.52 17.45 29.76
C LEU A 128 -2.20 18.71 29.25
N GLU A 129 -3.34 19.07 29.85
CA GLU A 129 -4.06 20.30 29.51
C GLU A 129 -3.19 21.54 29.71
N ARG A 130 -2.42 21.58 30.81
CA ARG A 130 -1.47 22.68 31.08
C ARG A 130 -0.36 22.74 30.04
N ALA A 131 0.27 21.60 29.71
CA ALA A 131 1.34 21.54 28.73
C ALA A 131 0.86 21.97 27.32
N LEU A 132 -0.31 21.50 26.89
CA LEU A 132 -0.93 21.91 25.62
C LEU A 132 -1.26 23.41 25.62
N GLN A 133 -1.73 23.95 26.74
CA GLN A 133 -2.03 25.37 26.88
C GLN A 133 -0.76 26.24 26.86
N GLU A 134 0.34 25.78 27.48
CA GLU A 134 1.66 26.45 27.42
C GLU A 134 2.24 26.46 26.00
N GLY A 135 1.99 25.40 25.23
CA GLY A 135 2.42 25.29 23.82
C GLY A 135 1.55 26.04 22.82
N LYS A 136 0.42 26.61 23.25
CA LYS A 136 -0.58 27.20 22.35
C LYS A 136 0.02 28.38 21.56
N GLY A 137 -0.21 28.40 20.25
CA GLY A 137 0.24 29.47 19.35
C GLY A 137 1.68 29.31 18.83
N ARG A 138 2.37 28.24 19.20
CA ARG A 138 3.69 27.91 18.63
C ARG A 138 3.57 27.43 17.19
N LYS A 139 4.54 27.82 16.35
CA LYS A 139 4.71 27.25 15.01
C LYS A 139 5.34 25.87 15.15
N LEU A 140 4.57 24.82 14.88
CA LEU A 140 5.06 23.44 14.97
C LEU A 140 5.65 23.02 13.61
N HIS A 141 6.58 22.07 13.65
CA HIS A 141 7.25 21.54 12.46
C HIS A 141 7.42 20.02 12.58
N GLY A 142 7.42 19.34 11.43
CA GLY A 142 7.70 17.90 11.33
C GLY A 142 6.83 17.04 12.24
N SER A 143 7.43 16.06 12.90
CA SER A 143 6.72 15.09 13.75
C SER A 143 5.99 15.71 14.94
N SER A 144 6.40 16.88 15.42
CA SER A 144 5.78 17.56 16.56
C SER A 144 4.32 17.92 16.32
N THR A 145 3.95 18.17 15.07
CA THR A 145 2.57 18.47 14.66
C THR A 145 1.61 17.32 15.03
N GLU A 146 2.00 16.09 14.72
CA GLU A 146 1.20 14.88 14.99
C GLU A 146 1.20 14.51 16.46
N LEU A 147 2.34 14.67 17.15
CA LEU A 147 2.43 14.40 18.58
C LEU A 147 1.45 15.27 19.38
N ILE A 148 1.36 16.56 19.04
CA ILE A 148 0.44 17.49 19.69
C ILE A 148 -1.02 17.22 19.29
N ALA A 149 -1.29 16.94 18.01
CA ALA A 149 -2.63 16.58 17.56
C ALA A 149 -3.16 15.32 18.27
N GLY A 150 -2.37 14.24 18.27
CA GLY A 150 -2.72 12.99 18.95
C GLY A 150 -2.89 13.16 20.46
N ALA A 151 -2.05 13.95 21.12
CA ALA A 151 -2.19 14.26 22.54
C ALA A 151 -3.46 15.09 22.85
N THR A 152 -3.84 16.00 21.94
CA THR A 152 -5.06 16.81 22.07
C THR A 152 -6.32 15.95 21.95
N GLU A 153 -6.36 15.03 21.00
CA GLU A 153 -7.44 14.05 20.85
C GLU A 153 -7.53 13.13 22.08
N ALA A 154 -6.39 12.67 22.60
CA ALA A 154 -6.36 11.83 23.79
C ALA A 154 -6.90 12.57 25.03
N LEU A 155 -6.62 13.88 25.17
CA LEU A 155 -7.19 14.71 26.23
C LEU A 155 -8.71 14.82 26.14
N ASP A 156 -9.25 15.03 24.94
CA ASP A 156 -10.69 15.11 24.71
C ASP A 156 -11.39 13.79 25.05
N LEU A 157 -10.79 12.67 24.62
CA LEU A 157 -11.27 11.31 24.96
C LEU A 157 -11.30 11.09 26.47
N MET A 158 -10.24 11.48 27.21
CA MET A 158 -10.20 11.39 28.67
C MET A 158 -11.31 12.18 29.36
N LYS A 159 -11.59 13.39 28.88
CA LYS A 159 -12.58 14.29 29.49
C LYS A 159 -14.01 13.80 29.28
N LYS A 160 -14.30 13.33 28.06
CA LYS A 160 -15.64 12.86 27.66
C LYS A 160 -15.94 11.44 28.12
N HIS A 161 -14.94 10.55 28.02
CA HIS A 161 -15.07 9.12 28.28
C HIS A 161 -14.06 8.61 29.32
N PRO A 162 -14.05 9.17 30.55
CA PRO A 162 -13.16 8.71 31.63
C PRO A 162 -13.35 7.23 31.96
N GLU A 163 -14.56 6.71 31.80
CA GLU A 163 -14.91 5.30 32.00
C GLU A 163 -14.21 4.37 31.01
N ALA A 164 -13.93 4.85 29.80
CA ALA A 164 -13.19 4.14 28.76
C ALA A 164 -11.68 4.42 28.82
N SER A 165 -11.29 5.56 29.39
CA SER A 165 -9.93 6.12 29.28
C SER A 165 -9.02 5.89 30.48
N PHE A 166 -9.47 5.35 31.61
CA PHE A 166 -8.59 5.17 32.78
C PHE A 166 -8.53 3.72 33.27
N ARG A 167 -8.13 2.83 32.36
CA ARG A 167 -8.34 1.39 32.50
C ARG A 167 -7.05 0.59 32.66
N CYS A 168 -5.93 1.24 32.97
CA CYS A 168 -4.63 0.59 33.14
C CYS A 168 -4.66 -0.57 34.16
N GLY A 169 -5.41 -0.44 35.27
CA GLY A 169 -5.56 -1.50 36.27
C GLY A 169 -6.29 -2.75 35.76
N PRO A 170 -7.52 -2.64 35.25
CA PRO A 170 -8.23 -3.75 34.63
C PRO A 170 -7.45 -4.36 33.45
N LEU A 171 -6.85 -3.54 32.58
CA LEU A 171 -6.07 -4.03 31.45
C LEU A 171 -4.83 -4.82 31.92
N ALA A 172 -4.11 -4.32 32.93
CA ALA A 172 -3.00 -5.06 33.53
C ALA A 172 -3.46 -6.39 34.13
N LEU A 173 -4.59 -6.43 34.82
CA LEU A 173 -5.14 -7.68 35.35
C LEU A 173 -5.53 -8.66 34.22
N ALA A 174 -6.12 -8.17 33.14
CA ALA A 174 -6.50 -8.98 31.97
C ALA A 174 -5.27 -9.67 31.35
N ARG A 175 -4.10 -8.99 31.32
CA ARG A 175 -2.85 -9.58 30.82
C ARG A 175 -2.39 -10.82 31.60
N LEU A 176 -2.70 -10.90 32.89
CA LEU A 176 -2.34 -12.06 33.72
C LEU A 176 -3.22 -13.31 33.46
N VAL A 177 -4.35 -13.14 32.75
CA VAL A 177 -5.32 -14.21 32.44
C VAL A 177 -5.59 -14.38 30.95
N ARG A 178 -4.64 -13.95 30.11
CA ARG A 178 -4.74 -14.07 28.65
C ARG A 178 -5.14 -15.47 28.20
N GLY A 179 -6.10 -15.56 27.27
CA GLY A 179 -6.64 -16.80 26.74
C GLY A 179 -7.66 -17.50 27.65
N LYS A 180 -8.05 -16.90 28.78
CA LYS A 180 -9.10 -17.41 29.67
C LYS A 180 -10.42 -16.69 29.46
N GLN A 181 -11.54 -17.36 29.77
CA GLN A 181 -12.89 -16.79 29.66
C GLN A 181 -13.06 -15.45 30.40
N ALA A 182 -12.35 -15.26 31.52
CA ALA A 182 -12.42 -14.05 32.33
C ALA A 182 -11.76 -12.81 31.69
N GLU A 183 -10.85 -12.98 30.71
CA GLU A 183 -10.09 -11.89 30.09
C GLU A 183 -11.02 -10.83 29.50
N SER A 184 -12.03 -11.23 28.72
CA SER A 184 -12.96 -10.29 28.06
C SER A 184 -13.78 -9.49 29.07
N ALA A 185 -14.20 -10.12 30.18
CA ALA A 185 -14.99 -9.45 31.21
C ALA A 185 -14.17 -8.38 31.95
N ILE A 186 -12.91 -8.71 32.31
CA ILE A 186 -11.98 -7.77 32.96
C ILE A 186 -11.62 -6.64 31.99
N ALA A 187 -11.28 -6.98 30.75
CA ALA A 187 -10.92 -6.04 29.69
C ALA A 187 -12.09 -5.18 29.18
N LYS A 188 -13.31 -5.35 29.70
CA LYS A 188 -14.48 -4.47 29.48
C LYS A 188 -14.89 -3.67 30.71
N CYS A 189 -14.26 -3.87 31.87
CA CYS A 189 -14.63 -3.12 33.08
C CYS A 189 -14.39 -1.62 32.92
N SER A 190 -15.44 -0.83 33.16
CA SER A 190 -15.42 0.63 33.14
C SER A 190 -14.65 1.22 34.33
N SER A 191 -14.06 2.39 34.11
CA SER A 191 -13.38 3.18 35.15
C SER A 191 -14.21 4.36 35.64
N THR A 192 -13.63 5.21 36.50
CA THR A 192 -14.20 6.46 36.99
C THR A 192 -13.37 7.67 36.55
N ARG A 193 -13.86 8.89 36.73
CA ARG A 193 -13.07 10.13 36.51
C ARG A 193 -11.76 10.20 37.29
N LYS A 194 -11.65 9.49 38.42
CA LYS A 194 -10.41 9.40 39.22
C LYS A 194 -9.47 8.27 38.78
N GLY A 195 -9.89 7.47 37.79
CA GLY A 195 -9.23 6.24 37.38
C GLY A 195 -9.73 5.01 38.10
N THR A 196 -8.92 3.95 38.08
CA THR A 196 -9.22 2.68 38.76
C THR A 196 -8.34 2.55 39.99
N SER A 197 -8.91 2.29 41.17
CA SER A 197 -8.12 2.09 42.39
C SER A 197 -7.62 0.66 42.53
N LEU A 198 -6.55 0.43 43.29
CA LEU A 198 -6.06 -0.92 43.61
C LEU A 198 -7.16 -1.78 44.24
N ALA A 199 -8.00 -1.19 45.09
CA ALA A 199 -9.16 -1.87 45.68
C ALA A 199 -10.14 -2.39 44.61
N ARG A 200 -10.38 -1.61 43.54
CA ARG A 200 -11.24 -2.05 42.44
C ARG A 200 -10.58 -3.14 41.59
N VAL A 201 -9.28 -3.04 41.31
CA VAL A 201 -8.53 -4.10 40.61
C VAL A 201 -8.57 -5.41 41.41
N TYR A 202 -8.43 -5.34 42.73
CA TYR A 202 -8.60 -6.49 43.62
C TYR A 202 -10.02 -7.07 43.54
N GLN A 203 -11.07 -6.25 43.66
CA GLN A 203 -12.46 -6.71 43.52
C GLN A 203 -12.70 -7.42 42.18
N LEU A 204 -12.18 -6.88 41.07
CA LEU A 204 -12.26 -7.51 39.75
C LEU A 204 -11.59 -8.89 39.74
N SER A 205 -10.43 -9.02 40.38
CA SER A 205 -9.77 -10.33 40.50
C SER A 205 -10.65 -11.35 41.24
N GLN A 206 -11.38 -10.91 42.27
CA GLN A 206 -12.29 -11.78 43.02
C GLN A 206 -13.54 -12.15 42.22
N GLU A 207 -14.14 -11.19 41.50
CA GLU A 207 -15.25 -11.41 40.56
C GLU A 207 -14.89 -12.47 39.51
N CYS A 208 -13.62 -12.49 39.08
CA CYS A 208 -13.09 -13.47 38.14
C CYS A 208 -12.51 -14.73 38.79
N LYS A 209 -12.76 -14.94 40.08
CA LYS A 209 -12.30 -16.11 40.87
C LYS A 209 -10.78 -16.31 40.83
N MET A 210 -10.03 -15.22 40.78
CA MET A 210 -8.57 -15.24 40.83
C MET A 210 -8.11 -15.21 42.29
N ALA A 211 -7.27 -16.17 42.68
CA ALA A 211 -6.67 -16.21 44.02
C ALA A 211 -5.53 -15.20 44.14
N TYR A 212 -5.87 -13.94 44.39
CA TYR A 212 -4.94 -12.81 44.52
C TYR A 212 -5.19 -12.03 45.82
N GLN A 213 -4.19 -11.29 46.28
CA GLN A 213 -4.24 -10.43 47.47
C GLN A 213 -3.48 -9.12 47.24
N MET A 214 -3.92 -8.04 47.89
CA MET A 214 -3.24 -6.73 47.83
C MET A 214 -2.08 -6.69 48.82
N ALA A 215 -0.92 -6.22 48.38
CA ALA A 215 0.26 -6.16 49.23
C ALA A 215 1.12 -4.93 48.94
N PHE A 216 1.88 -4.51 49.94
CA PHE A 216 2.87 -3.45 49.86
C PHE A 216 4.26 -4.06 50.01
N ARG A 217 5.13 -3.77 49.05
CA ARG A 217 6.54 -4.18 48.99
C ARG A 217 7.42 -3.05 49.49
N SER A 218 8.25 -3.33 50.49
CA SER A 218 9.30 -2.42 50.93
C SER A 218 10.48 -2.42 49.95
N PRO A 219 11.21 -1.30 49.78
CA PRO A 219 12.43 -1.25 48.98
C PRO A 219 13.42 -2.38 49.33
N GLY A 220 14.07 -2.96 48.32
CA GLY A 220 15.01 -4.08 48.46
C GLY A 220 14.39 -5.47 48.69
N ALA A 221 13.08 -5.61 48.87
CA ALA A 221 12.41 -6.91 48.97
C ALA A 221 12.35 -7.63 47.59
N PRO A 222 12.24 -8.95 47.49
CA PRO A 222 12.12 -9.62 46.17
C PRO A 222 10.85 -9.17 45.42
N ILE A 223 10.95 -8.98 44.10
CA ILE A 223 9.81 -8.66 43.21
C ILE A 223 9.19 -9.95 42.68
N LEU A 224 7.87 -10.08 42.81
CA LEU A 224 7.11 -11.24 42.35
C LEU A 224 6.68 -11.09 40.89
N GLU A 225 6.61 -12.21 40.18
CA GLU A 225 5.99 -12.32 38.85
C GLU A 225 4.48 -12.60 38.96
N ARG A 226 3.78 -12.53 37.83
CA ARG A 226 2.31 -12.67 37.74
C ARG A 226 1.59 -11.72 38.70
N ALA A 227 1.96 -10.46 38.67
CA ALA A 227 1.45 -9.42 39.58
C ALA A 227 0.98 -8.18 38.81
N VAL A 228 -0.03 -7.48 39.33
CA VAL A 228 -0.32 -6.11 38.90
C VAL A 228 0.46 -5.17 39.78
N MET A 229 1.29 -4.32 39.19
CA MET A 229 2.16 -3.37 39.86
C MET A 229 1.65 -1.95 39.68
N HIS A 230 1.71 -1.15 40.74
CA HIS A 230 1.45 0.29 40.67
C HIS A 230 2.77 1.08 40.56
N TRP A 231 2.92 1.85 39.50
CA TRP A 231 4.03 2.78 39.26
C TRP A 231 3.91 4.06 40.09
N LYS A 232 5.03 4.67 40.49
CA LYS A 232 5.09 6.00 41.12
C LYS A 232 4.49 7.10 40.24
N ALA A 233 4.41 6.88 38.92
CA ALA A 233 3.77 7.78 37.98
C ALA A 233 2.23 7.85 38.11
N GLY A 234 1.61 7.00 38.96
CA GLY A 234 0.14 6.94 39.12
C GLY A 234 -0.53 6.03 38.09
N HIS A 235 0.07 4.87 37.82
CA HIS A 235 -0.28 4.01 36.70
C HIS A 235 -0.15 2.52 37.09
N PHE A 236 -0.87 1.61 36.41
CA PHE A 236 -0.75 0.17 36.63
C PHE A 236 -0.16 -0.55 35.42
N GLY A 237 0.74 -1.50 35.66
CA GLY A 237 1.25 -2.43 34.65
C GLY A 237 1.21 -3.87 35.17
N ALA A 238 1.27 -4.85 34.26
CA ALA A 238 1.31 -6.26 34.60
C ALA A 238 2.73 -6.80 34.53
N LEU A 239 3.20 -7.46 35.59
CA LEU A 239 4.40 -8.29 35.58
C LEU A 239 3.99 -9.71 35.22
N VAL A 240 4.31 -10.14 33.99
CA VAL A 240 3.81 -11.42 33.45
C VAL A 240 4.76 -12.57 33.76
N GLU A 241 6.06 -12.37 33.54
CA GLU A 241 7.11 -13.37 33.75
C GLU A 241 8.45 -12.72 34.09
N ARG A 242 9.37 -13.51 34.64
CA ARG A 242 10.77 -13.12 34.89
C ARG A 242 11.73 -13.92 34.02
N LYS A 243 12.75 -13.26 33.45
CA LYS A 243 13.90 -13.87 32.78
C LYS A 243 15.19 -13.28 33.34
N GLY A 244 15.93 -14.07 34.10
CA GLY A 244 17.10 -13.57 34.84
C GLY A 244 16.69 -12.43 35.78
N ASP A 245 17.33 -11.26 35.68
CA ASP A 245 16.99 -10.07 36.46
C ASP A 245 16.12 -9.04 35.70
N ARG A 246 15.45 -9.48 34.64
CA ARG A 246 14.45 -8.67 33.91
C ARG A 246 13.06 -9.25 34.06
N TYR A 247 12.07 -8.37 34.08
CA TYR A 247 10.66 -8.71 34.19
C TYR A 247 9.92 -8.26 32.94
N LEU A 248 9.09 -9.13 32.37
CA LEU A 248 8.19 -8.76 31.29
C LEU A 248 7.06 -7.92 31.86
N VAL A 249 7.11 -6.62 31.59
CA VAL A 249 6.03 -5.67 31.86
C VAL A 249 5.12 -5.61 30.65
N GLU A 250 3.83 -5.86 30.85
CA GLU A 250 2.81 -5.54 29.88
C GLU A 250 1.96 -4.37 30.39
N ASP A 251 1.95 -3.29 29.59
CA ASP A 251 1.21 -2.08 29.88
C ASP A 251 0.55 -1.61 28.59
N SER A 252 -0.78 -1.80 28.52
CA SER A 252 -1.59 -1.53 27.33
C SER A 252 -2.01 -0.07 27.19
N THR A 253 -1.47 0.80 28.03
CA THR A 253 -1.83 2.22 28.11
C THR A 253 -0.61 3.13 28.00
N SER A 254 0.59 2.67 28.39
CA SER A 254 1.82 3.46 28.29
C SER A 254 2.97 2.83 27.50
N ILE A 255 2.95 1.52 27.28
CA ILE A 255 4.04 0.83 26.57
C ILE A 255 3.55 0.18 25.26
N ALA A 256 2.23 0.11 25.04
CA ALA A 256 1.52 -0.49 23.89
C ALA A 256 1.77 -1.99 23.66
N THR A 257 3.00 -2.44 23.93
CA THR A 257 3.49 -3.81 23.74
C THR A 257 4.37 -4.24 24.91
N PRO A 258 4.53 -5.56 25.13
CA PRO A 258 5.31 -6.09 26.25
C PRO A 258 6.78 -5.64 26.21
N LEU A 259 7.34 -5.25 27.35
CA LEU A 259 8.73 -4.77 27.49
C LEU A 259 9.43 -5.50 28.63
N TYR A 260 10.64 -6.01 28.41
CA TYR A 260 11.49 -6.48 29.51
C TYR A 260 12.17 -5.31 30.20
N VAL A 261 11.86 -5.08 31.46
CA VAL A 261 12.48 -4.03 32.29
C VAL A 261 13.42 -4.65 33.31
N ALA A 262 14.52 -3.95 33.63
CA ALA A 262 15.46 -4.39 34.66
C ALA A 262 14.83 -4.32 36.06
N ALA A 263 15.24 -5.20 36.97
CA ALA A 263 14.81 -5.17 38.36
C ALA A 263 15.11 -3.81 39.04
N ASP A 264 16.23 -3.18 38.70
CA ASP A 264 16.58 -1.83 39.18
C ASP A 264 15.57 -0.76 38.72
N CYS A 265 15.09 -0.84 37.48
CA CYS A 265 14.02 0.03 37.02
C CYS A 265 12.77 -0.13 37.88
N LEU A 266 12.35 -1.38 38.15
CA LEU A 266 11.20 -1.64 39.00
C LEU A 266 11.41 -1.15 40.44
N GLU A 267 12.61 -1.32 40.99
CA GLU A 267 12.97 -0.82 42.32
C GLU A 267 12.76 0.69 42.43
N GLN A 268 13.16 1.42 41.40
CA GLN A 268 13.12 2.88 41.39
C GLN A 268 11.76 3.44 41.03
N GLU A 269 11.01 2.77 40.16
CA GLU A 269 9.77 3.30 39.56
C GLU A 269 8.49 2.71 40.19
N ALA A 270 8.55 1.55 40.86
CA ALA A 270 7.37 0.98 41.54
C ALA A 270 7.04 1.78 42.80
N SER A 271 5.75 2.04 43.03
CA SER A 271 5.27 2.72 44.25
C SER A 271 5.33 1.86 45.50
N GLY A 272 5.56 0.55 45.34
CA GLY A 272 5.46 -0.45 46.40
C GLY A 272 4.11 -1.14 46.48
N TYR A 273 3.05 -0.63 45.85
CA TYR A 273 1.73 -1.27 45.85
C TYR A 273 1.57 -2.29 44.72
N PHE A 274 1.08 -3.49 45.06
CA PHE A 274 0.84 -4.57 44.11
C PHE A 274 -0.44 -5.34 44.42
N LEU A 275 -0.96 -6.01 43.39
CA LEU A 275 -1.86 -7.15 43.49
C LEU A 275 -1.08 -8.40 43.08
N ILE A 276 -0.91 -9.34 44.01
CA ILE A 276 -0.05 -10.53 43.86
C ILE A 276 -0.86 -11.82 44.07
N PRO A 277 -0.38 -12.98 43.63
CA PRO A 277 -1.02 -14.27 43.97
C PRO A 277 -1.20 -14.43 45.49
N ALA A 278 -2.32 -15.01 45.90
CA ALA A 278 -2.63 -15.24 47.32
C ALA A 278 -1.70 -16.30 47.92
N GLY A 279 -1.22 -16.06 49.15
CA GLY A 279 -0.29 -16.95 49.85
C GLY A 279 0.52 -16.22 50.94
N PRO A 280 1.47 -16.91 51.61
CA PRO A 280 2.36 -16.29 52.58
C PRO A 280 3.13 -15.12 51.96
N LEU A 281 3.13 -13.96 52.63
CA LEU A 281 3.85 -12.78 52.14
C LEU A 281 5.37 -12.96 52.33
N PRO A 282 6.20 -12.68 51.30
CA PRO A 282 7.66 -12.76 51.43
C PRO A 282 8.20 -11.73 52.43
N LYS A 283 9.42 -11.95 52.94
CA LYS A 283 10.12 -10.96 53.78
C LYS A 283 10.19 -9.60 53.08
N GLY A 284 9.79 -8.55 53.78
CA GLY A 284 9.73 -7.18 53.24
C GLY A 284 8.38 -6.81 52.59
N TRP A 285 7.41 -7.72 52.56
CA TRP A 285 6.04 -7.47 52.12
C TRP A 285 5.07 -7.42 53.30
N ARG A 286 4.05 -6.57 53.20
CA ARG A 286 2.92 -6.51 54.15
C ARG A 286 1.58 -6.51 53.41
N SER A 287 0.53 -6.97 54.09
CA SER A 287 -0.83 -6.90 53.56
C SER A 287 -1.30 -5.44 53.46
N VAL A 288 -2.14 -5.15 52.47
CA VAL A 288 -2.76 -3.84 52.27
C VAL A 288 -4.28 -4.00 52.43
N GLY A 289 -4.85 -3.22 53.35
CA GLY A 289 -6.30 -3.20 53.58
C GLY A 289 -7.06 -2.40 52.52
N LEU A 290 -8.38 -2.61 52.42
CA LEU A 290 -9.23 -1.92 51.44
C LEU A 290 -9.16 -0.39 51.53
N ALA A 291 -9.16 0.18 52.75
CA ALA A 291 -9.10 1.63 52.94
C ALA A 291 -7.80 2.24 52.40
N GLU A 292 -6.67 1.55 52.58
CA GLU A 292 -5.38 1.98 52.02
C GLU A 292 -5.38 1.81 50.49
N ALA A 293 -5.84 0.68 49.98
CA ALA A 293 -5.90 0.40 48.53
C ALA A 293 -6.85 1.34 47.76
N GLN A 294 -7.82 1.98 48.42
CA GLN A 294 -8.68 3.00 47.83
C GLN A 294 -7.97 4.34 47.57
N THR A 295 -6.76 4.54 48.12
CA THR A 295 -5.95 5.74 47.88
C THR A 295 -4.96 5.58 46.73
N VAL A 296 -4.80 4.36 46.22
CA VAL A 296 -3.84 4.02 45.16
C VAL A 296 -4.58 3.96 43.83
N TRP A 297 -4.39 4.98 42.99
CA TRP A 297 -5.12 5.17 41.73
C TRP A 297 -4.23 5.03 40.52
N GLY A 298 -4.72 4.31 39.52
CA GLY A 298 -4.14 4.26 38.20
C GLY A 298 -5.00 4.99 37.19
N CYS A 299 -4.38 5.93 36.49
CA CYS A 299 -4.95 6.63 35.34
C CYS A 299 -4.12 6.22 34.11
N GLY A 300 -4.78 5.89 33.00
CA GLY A 300 -4.08 5.45 31.81
C GLY A 300 -5.02 5.26 30.65
N VAL A 301 -4.77 6.04 29.59
CA VAL A 301 -5.56 6.07 28.36
C VAL A 301 -5.06 5.00 27.43
N THR A 302 -5.97 4.45 26.63
CA THR A 302 -5.63 3.64 25.47
C THR A 302 -5.82 4.47 24.19
N PRO A 303 -5.14 5.62 23.97
CA PRO A 303 -5.34 6.40 22.75
C PRO A 303 -4.45 5.77 21.68
N GLU A 304 -4.62 4.48 21.44
CA GLU A 304 -3.68 3.70 20.66
C GLU A 304 -4.18 3.57 19.24
N LYS A 305 -4.38 4.72 18.58
CA LYS A 305 -4.32 4.75 17.12
C LYS A 305 -2.92 4.27 16.73
N ASP A 306 -2.84 3.26 15.88
CA ASP A 306 -1.57 2.94 15.23
C ASP A 306 -1.35 3.93 14.09
N GLU A 307 -0.90 5.13 14.46
CA GLU A 307 -0.41 6.12 13.49
C GLU A 307 1.03 5.79 13.05
N ASN A 308 1.66 4.76 13.65
CA ASN A 308 3.07 4.46 13.44
C ASN A 308 3.29 3.49 12.29
N ALA A 309 2.31 2.64 11.98
CA ALA A 309 2.40 1.57 11.00
C ALA A 309 1.70 1.89 9.66
N THR A 310 1.71 3.14 9.20
CA THR A 310 1.12 3.45 7.89
C THR A 310 2.14 3.36 6.77
N THR A 311 1.82 2.62 5.71
CA THR A 311 2.67 2.50 4.51
C THR A 311 1.99 3.16 3.32
N GLU A 312 2.75 3.31 2.22
CA GLU A 312 2.18 3.77 0.96
C GLU A 312 1.01 2.87 0.49
N ASP A 313 1.05 1.58 0.82
CA ASP A 313 0.06 0.57 0.40
C ASP A 313 -1.28 0.64 1.16
N ASP A 314 -1.37 1.44 2.23
CA ASP A 314 -2.62 1.55 2.99
C ASP A 314 -3.74 2.18 2.17
N LYS A 315 -4.99 1.79 2.47
CA LYS A 315 -6.15 2.23 1.70
C LYS A 315 -6.25 3.76 1.66
N LYS A 316 -6.27 4.29 0.44
CA LYS A 316 -6.50 5.69 0.15
C LYS A 316 -7.99 5.97 -0.10
N GLY A 317 -8.37 7.25 0.03
CA GLY A 317 -9.73 7.73 -0.16
C GLY A 317 -10.17 7.72 -1.62
N PHE A 318 -9.21 7.85 -2.54
CA PHE A 318 -9.41 7.79 -3.98
C PHE A 318 -8.37 6.83 -4.58
N ASP A 319 -8.75 6.08 -5.62
CA ASP A 319 -7.83 5.19 -6.33
C ASP A 319 -7.14 6.05 -7.41
N ASP A 320 -5.90 6.48 -7.17
CA ASP A 320 -5.07 7.20 -8.15
C ASP A 320 -3.65 6.62 -8.12
N GLU A 321 -3.15 6.23 -9.29
CA GLU A 321 -1.79 5.70 -9.47
C GLU A 321 -0.79 6.86 -9.52
N PRO A 322 0.48 6.66 -9.12
CA PRO A 322 1.48 7.71 -9.26
C PRO A 322 1.64 8.11 -10.73
N CYS A 323 1.66 9.42 -10.99
CA CYS A 323 1.89 9.98 -12.32
C CYS A 323 3.38 10.27 -12.50
N GLU A 324 3.94 9.86 -13.64
CA GLU A 324 5.26 10.34 -14.05
C GLU A 324 5.18 11.84 -14.34
N TYR A 325 6.26 12.58 -14.01
CA TYR A 325 6.50 13.96 -14.44
C TYR A 325 5.57 15.03 -13.83
N MET A 326 4.75 14.70 -12.81
CA MET A 326 3.96 15.71 -12.09
C MET A 326 3.40 15.21 -10.76
N THR A 327 3.38 16.08 -9.75
CA THR A 327 2.83 15.75 -8.44
C THR A 327 1.31 15.49 -8.52
N ARG A 328 0.88 14.38 -7.92
CA ARG A 328 -0.54 14.05 -7.66
C ARG A 328 -0.83 14.07 -6.17
N TRP A 329 -2.11 14.22 -5.81
CA TRP A 329 -2.58 14.24 -4.44
C TRP A 329 -3.52 13.08 -4.17
N ASN A 330 -3.54 12.59 -2.94
CA ASN A 330 -4.49 11.61 -2.45
C ASN A 330 -4.67 11.78 -0.93
N VAL A 331 -5.54 10.98 -0.32
CA VAL A 331 -5.86 11.06 1.10
C VAL A 331 -5.79 9.67 1.72
N HIS A 332 -5.02 9.51 2.79
CA HIS A 332 -5.03 8.27 3.57
C HIS A 332 -6.40 8.08 4.24
N SER A 333 -7.06 6.93 4.05
CA SER A 333 -8.44 6.71 4.52
C SER A 333 -8.56 6.75 6.05
N LEU A 334 -7.83 5.90 6.79
CA LEU A 334 -7.92 5.88 8.26
C LEU A 334 -7.43 7.18 8.91
N LEU A 335 -6.28 7.71 8.46
CA LEU A 335 -5.66 8.89 9.07
C LEU A 335 -6.33 10.21 8.68
N VAL A 336 -7.02 10.24 7.53
CA VAL A 336 -7.47 11.46 6.86
C VAL A 336 -6.28 12.41 6.68
N SER A 337 -5.20 11.86 6.10
CA SER A 337 -3.93 12.58 5.90
C SER A 337 -3.77 12.89 4.42
N LEU A 338 -3.46 14.14 4.08
CA LEU A 338 -3.02 14.49 2.73
C LEU A 338 -1.73 13.76 2.40
N THR A 339 -1.69 13.14 1.23
CA THR A 339 -0.49 12.54 0.65
C THR A 339 -0.25 13.12 -0.73
N LEU A 340 0.97 13.55 -1.05
CA LEU A 340 1.36 13.95 -2.39
C LEU A 340 2.46 13.00 -2.90
N SER A 341 2.48 12.71 -4.20
CA SER A 341 3.46 11.81 -4.82
C SER A 341 3.88 12.32 -6.20
N ASP A 342 5.16 12.21 -6.54
CA ASP A 342 5.74 12.62 -7.83
C ASP A 342 6.87 11.67 -8.25
N ILE A 343 7.01 11.42 -9.56
CA ILE A 343 8.17 10.76 -10.18
C ILE A 343 8.78 11.76 -11.18
N PRO A 344 9.59 12.72 -10.71
CA PRO A 344 10.08 13.81 -11.57
C PRO A 344 11.26 13.41 -12.47
N VAL A 345 11.93 12.30 -12.13
CA VAL A 345 13.04 11.73 -12.90
C VAL A 345 13.13 10.24 -12.61
N GLY A 346 13.56 9.45 -13.59
CA GLY A 346 13.67 8.01 -13.42
C GLY A 346 14.39 7.33 -14.57
N LEU A 347 14.86 6.12 -14.28
CA LEU A 347 15.27 5.17 -15.30
C LEU A 347 14.05 4.32 -15.67
N SER A 348 13.62 4.34 -16.94
CA SER A 348 12.54 3.46 -17.44
C SER A 348 12.99 2.54 -18.60
N PRO A 349 14.09 1.77 -18.46
CA PRO A 349 14.51 0.80 -19.47
C PRO A 349 13.63 -0.46 -19.47
N ALA A 350 13.72 -1.27 -20.53
CA ALA A 350 12.83 -2.39 -20.82
C ALA A 350 12.69 -3.49 -19.73
N LYS A 351 13.55 -3.53 -18.70
CA LYS A 351 13.46 -4.51 -17.61
C LYS A 351 13.62 -3.95 -16.19
N PHE A 352 14.45 -2.93 -15.98
CA PHE A 352 14.80 -2.44 -14.64
C PHE A 352 14.47 -0.97 -14.49
N ALA A 353 13.20 -0.66 -14.28
CA ALA A 353 12.81 0.70 -13.94
C ALA A 353 13.30 1.05 -12.53
N VAL A 354 14.04 2.15 -12.40
CA VAL A 354 14.54 2.69 -11.14
C VAL A 354 14.09 4.15 -11.04
N PRO A 355 12.78 4.40 -10.81
CA PRO A 355 12.24 5.75 -10.71
C PRO A 355 12.71 6.42 -9.41
N PHE A 356 12.97 7.73 -9.44
CA PHE A 356 13.08 8.51 -8.21
C PHE A 356 11.70 9.03 -7.84
N LYS A 357 11.10 8.44 -6.80
CA LYS A 357 9.75 8.76 -6.34
C LYS A 357 9.82 9.54 -5.04
N VAL A 358 9.14 10.68 -5.00
CA VAL A 358 9.07 11.60 -3.86
C VAL A 358 7.65 11.59 -3.29
N THR A 359 7.53 11.53 -1.96
CA THR A 359 6.24 11.45 -1.27
C THR A 359 6.17 12.44 -0.12
N TYR A 360 5.08 13.21 -0.04
CA TYR A 360 4.70 14.00 1.13
C TYR A 360 3.63 13.25 1.92
N ALA A 361 3.78 13.14 3.23
CA ALA A 361 2.77 12.60 4.12
C ALA A 361 2.50 13.59 5.26
N GLN A 362 1.34 14.28 5.22
CA GLN A 362 0.96 15.29 6.21
C GLN A 362 1.12 14.77 7.65
N ARG A 363 0.67 13.53 7.91
CA ARG A 363 0.68 12.93 9.25
C ARG A 363 1.91 12.07 9.56
N GLU A 364 3.05 12.34 8.90
CA GLU A 364 4.33 11.71 9.25
C GLU A 364 4.78 12.13 10.66
N ARG A 365 5.04 11.14 11.54
CA ARG A 365 5.34 11.34 12.97
C ARG A 365 6.66 10.75 13.44
N ASN A 366 7.33 9.96 12.61
CA ASN A 366 8.51 9.19 12.96
C ASN A 366 9.82 9.82 12.47
N GLN A 367 9.75 10.81 11.57
CA GLN A 367 10.91 11.58 11.14
C GLN A 367 11.59 12.30 12.33
N PRO A 368 12.95 12.39 12.32
CA PRO A 368 13.67 13.20 13.28
C PRO A 368 13.31 14.68 13.09
N THR A 369 13.46 15.46 14.15
CA THR A 369 13.27 16.91 14.09
C THR A 369 14.45 17.58 13.39
N THR A 370 15.65 17.03 13.55
CA THR A 370 16.87 17.49 12.86
C THR A 370 17.49 16.34 12.08
N PHE A 371 17.56 16.49 10.76
CA PHE A 371 18.10 15.47 9.86
C PHE A 371 19.63 15.36 9.97
N THR A 372 20.14 14.15 9.77
CA THR A 372 21.58 13.82 9.75
C THR A 372 21.98 13.02 8.50
N TYR A 373 21.09 13.01 7.51
CA TYR A 373 21.15 12.26 6.26
C TYR A 373 20.34 13.00 5.17
N SER A 374 20.42 12.52 3.92
CA SER A 374 19.68 13.08 2.78
C SER A 374 18.20 13.31 3.07
N ASN A 375 17.68 14.50 2.78
CA ASN A 375 16.27 14.80 2.98
C ASN A 375 15.73 15.76 1.93
N LEU A 376 14.40 15.87 1.90
CA LEU A 376 13.64 16.87 1.14
C LEU A 376 12.89 17.84 2.09
N GLY A 377 13.19 17.81 3.39
CA GLY A 377 12.51 18.56 4.44
C GLY A 377 11.44 17.75 5.18
N ASN A 378 10.84 18.39 6.18
CA ASN A 378 9.80 17.80 7.03
C ASN A 378 8.64 17.25 6.18
N LYS A 379 8.10 16.09 6.60
CA LYS A 379 6.98 15.38 5.98
C LYS A 379 7.23 14.82 4.58
N TRP A 380 8.37 15.13 3.96
CA TRP A 380 8.78 14.58 2.68
C TRP A 380 9.71 13.38 2.85
N SER A 381 9.52 12.36 2.02
CA SER A 381 10.35 11.16 1.92
C SER A 381 10.53 10.77 0.45
N PHE A 382 11.33 9.75 0.18
CA PHE A 382 11.54 9.22 -1.17
C PHE A 382 11.89 7.72 -1.12
N ASN A 383 11.72 7.03 -2.24
CA ASN A 383 11.78 5.56 -2.31
C ASN A 383 13.17 4.95 -2.07
N PHE A 384 14.26 5.72 -2.19
CA PHE A 384 15.61 5.25 -1.87
C PHE A 384 16.04 5.49 -0.42
N LEU A 385 15.20 6.15 0.39
CA LEU A 385 15.46 6.39 1.81
C LEU A 385 14.67 5.41 2.66
N SER A 386 15.39 4.48 3.29
CA SER A 386 14.84 3.53 4.26
C SER A 386 15.90 3.21 5.31
N ILE A 387 15.48 3.17 6.56
CA ILE A 387 16.36 3.03 7.72
C ILE A 387 15.77 2.00 8.67
N VAL A 388 16.59 1.08 9.17
CA VAL A 388 16.23 0.22 10.30
C VAL A 388 16.85 0.80 11.56
N ASN A 389 16.03 1.20 12.53
CA ASN A 389 16.46 1.58 13.87
C ASN A 389 16.36 0.35 14.80
N ASP A 390 17.49 -0.32 15.03
CA ASP A 390 17.56 -1.52 15.87
C ASP A 390 17.71 -1.14 17.35
N LEU A 391 16.65 -1.30 18.13
CA LEU A 391 16.61 -1.01 19.56
C LEU A 391 16.53 -2.28 20.40
N TYR A 392 16.86 -3.44 19.82
CA TYR A 392 16.66 -4.75 20.44
C TYR A 392 17.44 -4.92 21.73
N ALA A 393 18.74 -4.61 21.73
CA ALA A 393 19.58 -4.82 22.91
C ALA A 393 19.02 -4.08 24.14
N SER A 394 18.49 -2.88 23.91
CA SER A 394 17.80 -2.06 24.90
C SER A 394 16.39 -2.56 25.25
N THR A 395 15.57 -2.97 24.27
CA THR A 395 14.10 -3.04 24.42
C THR A 395 13.40 -4.25 23.78
N GLY A 396 14.08 -5.00 22.91
CA GLY A 396 13.45 -6.01 22.06
C GLY A 396 12.84 -5.48 20.76
N ARG A 397 12.87 -4.16 20.49
CA ARG A 397 12.18 -3.51 19.37
C ARG A 397 13.10 -3.15 18.21
N CYS A 398 12.55 -3.09 17.01
CA CYS A 398 13.23 -2.63 15.80
C CYS A 398 12.21 -1.88 14.92
N TYR A 399 12.56 -0.68 14.45
CA TYR A 399 11.68 0.09 13.56
C TYR A 399 12.25 0.13 12.16
N VAL A 400 11.45 -0.19 11.15
CA VAL A 400 11.82 -0.06 9.75
C VAL A 400 11.06 1.14 9.17
N TYR A 401 11.78 2.21 8.87
CA TYR A 401 11.24 3.35 8.13
C TYR A 401 11.02 2.95 6.69
N GLN A 402 9.78 3.00 6.21
CA GLN A 402 9.46 2.48 4.88
C GLN A 402 9.91 3.46 3.79
N PRO A 403 10.37 2.97 2.62
CA PRO A 403 10.50 3.76 1.41
C PRO A 403 9.23 4.59 1.15
N GLY A 404 9.38 5.91 0.93
CA GLY A 404 8.24 6.78 0.69
C GLY A 404 7.51 7.29 1.95
N GLY A 405 7.98 6.94 3.16
CA GLY A 405 7.47 7.46 4.43
C GLY A 405 6.69 6.43 5.26
N GLY A 406 6.47 6.75 6.53
CA GLY A 406 5.93 5.82 7.52
C GLY A 406 7.00 4.91 8.13
N ALA A 407 6.61 4.13 9.13
CA ALA A 407 7.48 3.14 9.75
C ALA A 407 6.73 1.84 10.03
N GLU A 408 7.44 0.78 10.37
CA GLU A 408 6.88 -0.49 10.80
C GLU A 408 7.68 -1.01 11.98
N GLU A 409 7.00 -1.51 13.01
CA GLU A 409 7.65 -2.00 14.22
C GLU A 409 7.73 -3.53 14.25
N PHE A 410 8.91 -4.03 14.55
CA PHE A 410 9.26 -5.43 14.74
C PHE A 410 9.69 -5.64 16.21
N TYR A 411 9.24 -6.75 16.80
CA TYR A 411 9.45 -7.23 18.16
C TYR A 411 10.11 -8.62 18.24
N PHE A 412 11.29 -8.70 18.83
CA PHE A 412 12.03 -9.94 19.02
C PHE A 412 11.93 -10.38 20.49
N HIS A 413 11.14 -11.42 20.76
CA HIS A 413 10.72 -11.80 22.13
C HIS A 413 11.74 -12.62 22.94
N THR A 414 12.79 -13.15 22.32
CA THR A 414 13.82 -13.98 22.98
C THR A 414 15.19 -13.74 22.36
N SER A 415 16.25 -13.89 23.15
CA SER A 415 17.59 -14.16 22.61
C SER A 415 17.68 -15.66 22.32
N PRO A 416 18.13 -16.11 21.14
CA PRO A 416 18.82 -15.37 20.08
C PRO A 416 17.91 -15.11 18.86
N ASN A 417 16.64 -14.76 19.05
CA ASN A 417 15.75 -14.57 17.90
C ASN A 417 16.24 -13.38 17.05
N THR A 418 16.78 -13.69 15.88
CA THR A 418 17.28 -12.73 14.90
C THR A 418 16.30 -12.47 13.78
N SER A 419 15.10 -13.07 13.82
CA SER A 419 14.15 -12.95 12.72
C SER A 419 12.70 -12.84 13.14
N GLN A 420 11.90 -12.09 12.37
CA GLN A 420 10.49 -11.90 12.66
C GLN A 420 9.68 -11.55 11.41
N LEU A 421 8.50 -12.17 11.30
CA LEU A 421 7.48 -11.79 10.32
C LEU A 421 6.65 -10.61 10.85
N SER A 422 6.44 -9.62 10.00
CA SER A 422 5.38 -8.64 10.20
C SER A 422 4.05 -9.21 9.70
N PRO A 423 3.02 -9.29 10.55
CA PRO A 423 1.68 -9.66 10.08
C PRO A 423 1.07 -8.57 9.17
N LEU A 424 1.56 -7.32 9.25
CA LEU A 424 1.00 -6.16 8.56
C LEU A 424 1.41 -6.10 7.09
N THR A 425 2.69 -6.23 6.78
CA THR A 425 3.18 -6.19 5.41
C THR A 425 3.47 -7.58 4.86
N SER A 426 3.32 -8.63 5.68
CA SER A 426 3.79 -9.99 5.37
C SER A 426 5.28 -10.03 4.99
N THR A 427 6.06 -9.05 5.48
CA THR A 427 7.52 -9.00 5.28
C THR A 427 8.25 -9.63 6.46
N PHE A 428 9.39 -10.22 6.19
CA PHE A 428 10.23 -10.88 7.17
C PHE A 428 11.52 -10.08 7.39
N LEU A 429 11.71 -9.58 8.61
CA LEU A 429 12.93 -8.88 9.00
C LEU A 429 13.92 -9.85 9.65
N GLN A 430 15.06 -10.05 9.01
CA GLN A 430 16.24 -10.71 9.56
C GLN A 430 17.27 -9.67 10.00
N ARG A 431 17.85 -9.87 11.17
CA ARG A 431 18.84 -9.00 11.79
C ARG A 431 20.16 -9.71 11.96
N ASN A 432 21.24 -9.03 11.60
CA ASN A 432 22.61 -9.43 11.85
C ASN A 432 23.27 -8.30 12.66
N PRO A 433 23.15 -8.32 14.01
CA PRO A 433 23.57 -7.21 14.87
C PRO A 433 24.99 -6.71 14.56
N GLY A 434 25.16 -5.39 14.57
CA GLY A 434 26.41 -4.71 14.19
C GLY A 434 26.83 -4.77 12.71
N THR A 435 26.12 -5.52 11.85
CA THR A 435 26.56 -5.73 10.45
C THR A 435 25.48 -5.39 9.43
N SER A 436 24.29 -5.98 9.51
CA SER A 436 23.22 -5.75 8.53
C SER A 436 21.83 -6.08 9.05
N CYS A 437 20.81 -5.59 8.33
CA CYS A 437 19.44 -6.10 8.39
C CYS A 437 18.98 -6.45 6.97
N ILE A 438 18.08 -7.43 6.84
CA ILE A 438 17.48 -7.85 5.56
C ILE A 438 15.97 -7.91 5.77
N LEU A 439 15.22 -7.14 4.99
CA LEU A 439 13.76 -7.20 4.96
C LEU A 439 13.35 -7.92 3.66
N THR A 440 12.73 -9.09 3.80
CA THR A 440 12.30 -9.93 2.67
C THR A 440 10.78 -9.84 2.52
N ALA A 441 10.29 -9.50 1.33
CA ALA A 441 8.88 -9.50 1.00
C ALA A 441 8.38 -10.89 0.59
N ARG A 442 7.05 -11.01 0.45
CA ARG A 442 6.37 -12.26 0.10
C ARG A 442 6.82 -12.87 -1.24
N ASP A 443 7.13 -12.01 -2.21
CA ASP A 443 7.61 -12.41 -3.54
C ASP A 443 9.10 -12.78 -3.57
N GLY A 444 9.79 -12.71 -2.43
CA GLY A 444 11.22 -12.98 -2.32
C GLY A 444 12.11 -11.76 -2.53
N SER A 445 11.55 -10.61 -2.97
CA SER A 445 12.32 -9.36 -3.08
C SER A 445 12.86 -8.93 -1.72
N GLN A 446 14.03 -8.28 -1.73
CA GLN A 446 14.75 -7.93 -0.50
C GLN A 446 15.15 -6.46 -0.47
N ARG A 447 15.09 -5.88 0.72
CA ARG A 447 15.76 -4.62 1.07
C ARG A 447 16.88 -4.94 2.04
N ILE A 448 18.10 -4.60 1.68
CA ILE A 448 19.31 -4.93 2.45
C ILE A 448 19.89 -3.63 3.02
N TYR A 449 20.19 -3.65 4.32
CA TYR A 449 20.63 -2.50 5.10
C TYR A 449 22.00 -2.77 5.71
N GLU A 450 23.06 -2.14 5.19
CA GLU A 450 24.46 -2.48 5.55
C GLU A 450 25.29 -1.28 5.99
N LYS A 451 24.83 -0.06 5.71
CA LYS A 451 25.50 1.13 6.22
C LYS A 451 25.02 1.37 7.65
N VAL A 452 25.88 1.07 8.61
CA VAL A 452 25.57 1.15 10.05
C VAL A 452 26.09 2.47 10.64
N VAL A 453 25.20 3.21 11.30
CA VAL A 453 25.53 4.41 12.09
C VAL A 453 24.88 4.27 13.46
N GLY A 454 25.68 3.90 14.46
CA GLY A 454 25.18 3.55 15.79
C GLY A 454 24.18 2.39 15.74
N ASN A 455 22.90 2.67 16.00
CA ASN A 455 21.82 1.70 15.96
C ASN A 455 20.97 1.77 14.67
N GLN A 456 21.34 2.63 13.73
CA GLN A 456 20.65 2.84 12.46
C GLN A 456 21.34 2.06 11.34
N TYR A 457 20.56 1.34 10.53
CA TYR A 457 21.04 0.63 9.35
C TYR A 457 20.36 1.24 8.13
N PHE A 458 21.12 1.90 7.27
CA PHE A 458 20.61 2.51 6.05
C PHE A 458 20.55 1.48 4.92
N MET A 459 19.49 1.54 4.14
CA MET A 459 19.30 0.67 2.97
C MET A 459 20.38 0.94 1.93
N THR A 460 21.12 -0.10 1.57
CA THR A 460 22.21 -0.06 0.58
C THR A 460 21.85 -0.80 -0.70
N ARG A 461 20.88 -1.73 -0.65
CA ARG A 461 20.44 -2.50 -1.81
C ARG A 461 18.94 -2.77 -1.81
N MET A 462 18.38 -2.78 -3.01
CA MET A 462 17.07 -3.34 -3.30
C MET A 462 17.26 -4.47 -4.31
N VAL A 463 16.75 -5.64 -4.00
CA VAL A 463 16.86 -6.84 -4.81
C VAL A 463 15.45 -7.26 -5.21
N ASP A 464 15.18 -7.37 -6.51
CA ASP A 464 13.88 -7.87 -6.97
C ASP A 464 13.75 -9.39 -6.73
N ALA A 465 12.57 -9.95 -7.00
CA ALA A 465 12.31 -11.38 -6.82
C ALA A 465 13.23 -12.29 -7.66
N GLN A 466 13.81 -11.75 -8.74
CA GLN A 466 14.72 -12.47 -9.64
C GLN A 466 16.21 -12.30 -9.27
N GLY A 467 16.51 -11.59 -8.18
CA GLY A 467 17.88 -11.37 -7.70
C GLY A 467 18.60 -10.16 -8.33
N ASN A 468 17.95 -9.38 -9.20
CA ASN A 468 18.57 -8.19 -9.79
C ASN A 468 18.69 -7.10 -8.73
N THR A 469 19.87 -6.50 -8.64
CA THR A 469 20.24 -5.63 -7.52
C THR A 469 20.43 -4.18 -7.94
N THR A 470 19.62 -3.29 -7.37
CA THR A 470 19.87 -1.84 -7.34
C THR A 470 20.69 -1.49 -6.11
N ARG A 471 21.74 -0.67 -6.27
CA ARG A 471 22.70 -0.30 -5.20
C ARG A 471 22.59 1.19 -4.89
N ILE A 472 22.72 1.54 -3.61
CA ILE A 472 22.62 2.90 -3.10
C ILE A 472 23.93 3.24 -2.39
N HIS A 473 24.57 4.32 -2.83
CA HIS A 473 25.86 4.77 -2.31
C HIS A 473 25.71 6.01 -1.45
N PHE A 474 26.45 6.03 -0.34
CA PHE A 474 26.42 7.13 0.63
C PHE A 474 27.82 7.70 0.84
N ASP A 475 27.91 8.99 1.15
CA ASP A 475 29.15 9.61 1.63
C ASP A 475 29.31 9.51 3.17
N GLU A 476 30.34 10.18 3.69
CA GLU A 476 30.67 10.26 5.11
C GLU A 476 29.65 11.06 5.92
N GLN A 477 28.88 11.96 5.28
CA GLN A 477 27.79 12.72 5.89
C GLN A 477 26.45 11.99 5.79
N ASN A 478 26.46 10.71 5.39
CA ASN A 478 25.26 9.88 5.18
C ASN A 478 24.32 10.43 4.10
N ARG A 479 24.86 11.17 3.12
CA ARG A 479 24.10 11.61 1.95
C ARG A 479 24.15 10.54 0.89
N ILE A 480 23.00 10.18 0.32
CA ILE A 480 22.91 9.39 -0.91
C ILE A 480 23.56 10.20 -2.04
N THR A 481 24.58 9.64 -2.65
CA THR A 481 25.35 10.29 -3.73
C THR A 481 24.97 9.72 -5.09
N SER A 482 24.69 8.41 -5.14
CA SER A 482 24.25 7.75 -6.36
C SER A 482 23.40 6.52 -6.09
N VAL A 483 22.56 6.19 -7.08
CA VAL A 483 21.81 4.94 -7.17
C VAL A 483 22.21 4.27 -8.49
N VAL A 484 22.66 3.02 -8.40
CA VAL A 484 23.16 2.24 -9.53
C VAL A 484 22.21 1.08 -9.79
N ASP A 485 21.68 1.02 -11.00
CA ASP A 485 20.74 -0.03 -11.40
C ASP A 485 21.46 -1.38 -11.68
N PRO A 486 20.72 -2.47 -11.94
CA PRO A 486 21.32 -3.77 -12.26
C PRO A 486 22.20 -3.78 -13.53
N SER A 487 22.04 -2.81 -14.43
CA SER A 487 22.83 -2.63 -15.66
C SER A 487 24.05 -1.71 -15.47
N ASN A 488 24.38 -1.33 -14.24
CA ASN A 488 25.46 -0.39 -13.88
C ASN A 488 25.29 1.05 -14.39
N ARG A 489 24.05 1.46 -14.72
CA ARG A 489 23.74 2.87 -15.01
C ARG A 489 23.56 3.62 -13.69
N THR A 490 24.03 4.87 -13.65
CA THR A 490 24.15 5.63 -12.40
C THR A 490 23.27 6.89 -12.41
N MET A 491 22.29 6.93 -11.52
CA MET A 491 21.58 8.15 -11.14
C MET A 491 22.38 8.89 -10.05
N THR A 492 22.49 10.21 -10.13
CA THR A 492 23.33 11.02 -9.23
C THR A 492 22.52 12.07 -8.48
N PHE A 493 22.95 12.38 -7.25
CA PHE A 493 22.27 13.28 -6.32
C PHE A 493 23.17 14.47 -5.98
N THR A 494 22.66 15.69 -6.12
CA THR A 494 23.41 16.93 -5.91
C THR A 494 22.83 17.77 -4.77
N TYR A 495 23.72 18.34 -3.97
CA TYR A 495 23.42 19.12 -2.75
C TYR A 495 24.02 20.52 -2.87
N GLY A 496 23.31 21.42 -3.56
CA GLY A 496 23.76 22.78 -3.89
C GLY A 496 23.45 23.84 -2.83
N LEU A 497 22.72 23.50 -1.77
CA LEU A 497 22.31 24.45 -0.75
C LEU A 497 23.34 24.51 0.40
N ALA A 498 24.22 25.51 0.36
CA ALA A 498 25.31 25.64 1.35
C ALA A 498 24.81 25.82 2.80
N SER A 499 23.64 26.44 2.99
CA SER A 499 23.02 26.63 4.31
C SER A 499 22.43 25.36 4.90
N ASP A 500 22.15 24.34 4.07
CA ASP A 500 21.64 23.04 4.47
C ASP A 500 22.16 21.94 3.51
N PRO A 501 23.37 21.42 3.76
CA PRO A 501 24.07 20.54 2.83
C PRO A 501 23.48 19.12 2.76
N LEU A 502 22.41 18.83 3.51
CA LEU A 502 21.70 17.54 3.53
C LEU A 502 20.47 17.53 2.61
N LYS A 503 20.06 18.69 2.07
CA LYS A 503 18.93 18.79 1.15
C LYS A 503 19.32 18.48 -0.29
N ILE A 504 18.60 17.54 -0.88
CA ILE A 504 18.74 17.21 -2.31
C ILE A 504 18.23 18.40 -3.11
N THR A 505 19.06 18.97 -3.98
CA THR A 505 18.69 20.11 -4.85
C THR A 505 18.48 19.69 -6.31
N GLN A 506 19.07 18.57 -6.71
CA GLN A 506 18.94 18.02 -8.06
C GLN A 506 19.20 16.52 -8.05
N VAL A 507 18.45 15.80 -8.88
CA VAL A 507 18.67 14.39 -9.19
C VAL A 507 18.81 14.27 -10.71
N THR A 508 19.90 13.65 -11.16
CA THR A 508 20.22 13.51 -12.58
C THR A 508 20.28 12.04 -12.94
N ASP A 509 19.55 11.65 -13.98
CA ASP A 509 19.55 10.30 -14.50
C ASP A 509 20.86 9.99 -15.28
N PRO A 510 21.10 8.73 -15.67
CA PRO A 510 22.30 8.33 -16.41
C PRO A 510 22.46 8.98 -17.79
N PHE A 511 21.40 9.60 -18.33
CA PHE A 511 21.38 10.21 -19.66
C PHE A 511 21.58 11.74 -19.59
N GLY A 512 21.78 12.28 -18.39
CA GLY A 512 22.01 13.72 -18.16
C GLY A 512 20.74 14.55 -18.03
N ARG A 513 19.57 13.92 -17.96
CA ARG A 513 18.30 14.62 -17.67
C ARG A 513 18.16 14.79 -16.17
N SER A 514 17.60 15.91 -15.73
CA SER A 514 17.55 16.23 -14.30
C SER A 514 16.21 16.74 -13.84
N ALA A 515 15.84 16.35 -12.62
CA ALA A 515 14.83 17.04 -11.82
C ALA A 515 15.50 17.96 -10.80
N THR A 516 14.87 19.08 -10.46
CA THR A 516 15.38 20.07 -9.50
C THR A 516 14.37 20.36 -8.38
N PHE A 517 14.90 20.70 -7.21
CA PHE A 517 14.17 20.86 -5.95
C PHE A 517 14.52 22.22 -5.34
N SER A 518 13.51 23.08 -5.16
CA SER A 518 13.69 24.43 -4.61
C SER A 518 13.13 24.55 -3.20
N TYR A 519 13.76 25.40 -2.38
CA TYR A 519 13.43 25.52 -0.96
C TYR A 519 13.27 26.98 -0.52
N THR A 520 12.39 27.21 0.45
CA THR A 520 12.30 28.47 1.22
C THR A 520 12.15 28.10 2.69
N ASP A 521 12.94 28.71 3.57
CA ASP A 521 12.92 28.44 5.03
C ASP A 521 12.98 26.94 5.40
N GLY A 522 13.71 26.15 4.60
CA GLY A 522 13.85 24.71 4.79
C GLY A 522 12.66 23.85 4.32
N GLN A 523 11.59 24.43 3.79
CA GLN A 523 10.46 23.71 3.19
C GLN A 523 10.66 23.56 1.67
N LEU A 524 10.31 22.40 1.11
CA LEU A 524 10.35 22.15 -0.34
C LEU A 524 9.22 22.92 -1.02
N THR A 525 9.54 23.94 -1.81
CA THR A 525 8.54 24.81 -2.44
C THR A 525 8.18 24.41 -3.85
N SER A 526 9.07 23.71 -4.56
CA SER A 526 8.75 23.19 -5.90
C SER A 526 9.65 22.04 -6.34
N ILE A 527 9.08 21.19 -7.20
CA ILE A 527 9.77 20.16 -7.97
C ILE A 527 9.63 20.54 -9.44
N THR A 528 10.72 20.59 -10.19
CA THR A 528 10.70 20.70 -11.66
C THR A 528 11.30 19.44 -12.25
N ASP A 529 10.56 18.77 -13.13
CA ASP A 529 10.93 17.49 -13.72
C ASP A 529 11.85 17.62 -14.95
N VAL A 530 12.09 16.50 -15.64
CA VAL A 530 12.89 16.44 -16.88
C VAL A 530 12.24 17.10 -18.10
N LEU A 531 10.93 17.36 -18.07
CA LEU A 531 10.16 18.06 -19.11
C LEU A 531 10.10 19.58 -18.87
N GLY A 532 10.59 20.07 -17.73
CA GLY A 532 10.44 21.45 -17.29
C GLY A 532 9.06 21.77 -16.70
N ILE A 533 8.25 20.76 -16.40
CA ILE A 533 6.97 20.91 -15.69
C ILE A 533 7.27 21.11 -14.21
N THR A 534 6.72 22.19 -13.64
CA THR A 534 6.91 22.54 -12.24
C THR A 534 5.63 22.27 -11.43
N SER A 535 5.77 21.48 -10.37
CA SER A 535 4.80 21.38 -9.28
C SER A 535 5.25 22.27 -8.13
N SER A 536 4.39 23.18 -7.68
CA SER A 536 4.69 24.15 -6.60
C SER A 536 3.76 23.97 -5.40
N TYR A 537 4.30 24.14 -4.20
CA TYR A 537 3.60 23.91 -2.93
C TYR A 537 3.52 25.19 -2.11
N GLN A 538 2.31 25.52 -1.68
CA GLN A 538 2.09 26.58 -0.71
C GLN A 538 1.81 25.98 0.66
N TYR A 539 2.62 26.35 1.64
CA TYR A 539 2.45 25.92 3.03
C TYR A 539 1.54 26.87 3.81
N GLY A 540 0.64 26.28 4.59
CA GLY A 540 -0.08 26.96 5.66
C GLY A 540 0.67 26.84 7.00
N ALA A 541 -0.08 26.78 8.09
CA ALA A 541 0.50 26.52 9.41
C ALA A 541 1.02 25.07 9.51
N ASN A 542 2.04 24.87 10.35
CA ASN A 542 2.47 23.55 10.81
C ASN A 542 2.85 22.55 9.70
N ASP A 543 3.61 23.01 8.70
CA ASP A 543 4.07 22.21 7.55
C ASP A 543 2.93 21.58 6.70
N PHE A 544 1.68 22.02 6.86
CA PHE A 544 0.56 21.58 6.02
C PHE A 544 0.62 22.27 4.65
N ILE A 545 0.56 21.48 3.57
CA ILE A 545 0.44 22.02 2.21
C ILE A 545 -1.03 22.36 1.95
N GLN A 546 -1.33 23.65 1.82
CA GLN A 546 -2.70 24.16 1.60
C GLN A 546 -3.02 24.33 0.10
N ALA A 547 -2.01 24.36 -0.77
CA ALA A 547 -2.22 24.38 -2.21
C ALA A 547 -1.09 23.68 -2.97
N LEU A 548 -1.48 22.94 -4.01
CA LEU A 548 -0.60 22.38 -5.05
C LEU A 548 -0.93 23.10 -6.35
N THR A 549 0.06 23.76 -6.95
CA THR A 549 -0.08 24.37 -8.28
C THR A 549 0.75 23.59 -9.28
N THR A 550 0.10 23.12 -10.34
CA THR A 550 0.73 22.49 -11.50
C THR A 550 0.41 23.31 -12.76
N PRO A 551 0.98 22.98 -13.93
CA PRO A 551 0.60 23.64 -15.17
C PRO A 551 -0.88 23.49 -15.55
N TYR A 552 -1.62 22.58 -14.90
CA TYR A 552 -3.06 22.37 -15.08
C TYR A 552 -3.92 23.22 -14.14
N GLY A 553 -3.32 23.97 -13.22
CA GLY A 553 -4.00 24.85 -12.27
C GLY A 553 -3.72 24.48 -10.83
N THR A 554 -4.49 25.08 -9.91
CA THR A 554 -4.26 24.97 -8.47
C THR A 554 -5.31 24.08 -7.82
N THR A 555 -4.85 23.04 -7.14
CA THR A 555 -5.64 22.26 -6.19
C THR A 555 -5.48 22.87 -4.80
N GLN A 556 -6.58 23.11 -4.10
CA GLN A 556 -6.58 23.64 -2.73
C GLN A 556 -6.93 22.54 -1.72
N PHE A 557 -6.26 22.56 -0.58
CA PHE A 557 -6.47 21.61 0.52
C PHE A 557 -6.81 22.37 1.80
N ALA A 558 -7.75 21.84 2.57
CA ALA A 558 -8.00 22.28 3.94
C ALA A 558 -8.15 21.06 4.85
N TYR A 559 -7.56 21.18 6.05
CA TYR A 559 -7.59 20.15 7.07
C TYR A 559 -8.18 20.71 8.37
N ALA A 560 -9.02 19.91 9.02
CA ALA A 560 -9.56 20.24 10.33
C ALA A 560 -9.67 18.99 11.22
N ASP A 561 -9.25 19.15 12.47
CA ASP A 561 -9.38 18.20 13.57
C ASP A 561 -9.57 18.96 14.88
N LYS A 562 -9.60 18.26 16.02
CA LYS A 562 -9.76 18.89 17.33
C LYS A 562 -8.66 19.92 17.66
N SER A 563 -7.45 19.74 17.13
CA SER A 563 -6.30 20.61 17.40
C SER A 563 -6.38 21.94 16.64
N THR A 564 -7.05 21.93 15.49
CA THR A 564 -7.23 23.09 14.60
C THR A 564 -8.60 23.75 14.74
N ASP A 565 -9.64 22.99 15.09
CA ASP A 565 -10.99 23.45 15.41
C ASP A 565 -11.51 22.78 16.70
N PRO A 566 -11.48 23.51 17.83
CA PRO A 566 -11.93 22.99 19.13
C PRO A 566 -13.42 22.60 19.18
N THR A 567 -14.24 23.00 18.21
CA THR A 567 -15.66 22.63 18.14
C THR A 567 -15.87 21.23 17.58
N LEU A 568 -14.86 20.67 16.90
CA LEU A 568 -14.92 19.29 16.41
C LEU A 568 -14.90 18.31 17.59
N ASP A 569 -15.42 17.12 17.33
CA ASP A 569 -15.26 15.97 18.22
C ASP A 569 -13.96 15.24 17.82
N ALA A 570 -13.84 13.92 18.00
CA ALA A 570 -12.77 13.09 17.44
C ALA A 570 -12.81 12.97 15.89
N ARG A 571 -13.36 13.98 15.20
CA ARG A 571 -13.46 14.05 13.73
C ARG A 571 -12.15 14.55 13.14
N ARG A 572 -11.80 13.98 11.99
CA ARG A 572 -10.73 14.50 11.12
C ARG A 572 -11.33 14.69 9.74
N ILE A 573 -11.14 15.87 9.17
CA ILE A 573 -11.77 16.29 7.92
C ILE A 573 -10.67 16.82 7.00
N LEU A 574 -10.60 16.31 5.78
CA LEU A 574 -9.83 16.90 4.69
C LEU A 574 -10.79 17.23 3.55
N THR A 575 -10.73 18.46 3.05
CA THR A 575 -11.44 18.89 1.83
C THR A 575 -10.45 19.26 0.76
N VAL A 576 -10.77 18.91 -0.48
CA VAL A 576 -9.97 19.23 -1.66
C VAL A 576 -10.84 19.95 -2.68
N VAL A 577 -10.33 21.03 -3.26
CA VAL A 577 -10.92 21.70 -4.42
C VAL A 577 -9.95 21.53 -5.57
N ASP A 578 -10.36 20.83 -6.63
CA ASP A 578 -9.53 20.61 -7.80
C ASP A 578 -9.44 21.87 -8.70
N PRO A 579 -8.58 21.89 -9.73
CA PRO A 579 -8.42 23.05 -10.60
C PRO A 579 -9.70 23.46 -11.36
N ALA A 580 -10.67 22.56 -11.50
CA ALA A 580 -11.98 22.85 -12.11
C ALA A 580 -13.02 23.35 -11.09
N GLY A 581 -12.65 23.53 -9.82
CA GLY A 581 -13.53 23.97 -8.74
C GLY A 581 -14.42 22.86 -8.16
N ARG A 582 -14.15 21.60 -8.48
CA ARG A 582 -14.92 20.46 -7.96
C ARG A 582 -14.43 20.08 -6.57
N ASN A 583 -15.37 19.66 -5.73
CA ASN A 583 -15.10 19.38 -4.32
C ASN A 583 -14.92 17.88 -4.08
N TYR A 584 -13.95 17.54 -3.24
CA TYR A 584 -13.76 16.23 -2.64
C TYR A 584 -13.71 16.40 -1.13
N ARG A 585 -14.11 15.35 -0.41
CA ARG A 585 -14.04 15.33 1.05
C ARG A 585 -13.69 13.94 1.55
N VAL A 586 -12.81 13.87 2.53
CA VAL A 586 -12.58 12.66 3.32
C VAL A 586 -12.75 13.00 4.79
N GLU A 587 -13.51 12.19 5.51
CA GLU A 587 -13.79 12.40 6.93
C GLU A 587 -13.72 11.09 7.70
N PHE A 588 -13.02 11.10 8.84
CA PHE A 588 -13.12 10.03 9.83
C PHE A 588 -14.11 10.47 10.91
N ARG A 589 -15.15 9.67 11.14
CA ARG A 589 -16.20 10.00 12.09
C ARG A 589 -16.84 8.74 12.69
N ASN A 590 -17.09 8.80 13.99
CA ASN A 590 -17.99 7.87 14.68
C ASN A 590 -19.40 8.45 14.73
N GLN A 591 -20.40 7.56 14.73
CA GLN A 591 -21.83 7.89 14.83
C GLN A 591 -22.26 8.95 13.81
N ALA A 592 -21.88 8.70 12.55
CA ALA A 592 -22.26 9.58 11.46
C ALA A 592 -23.79 9.54 11.21
N PRO A 593 -24.45 10.69 11.01
CA PRO A 593 -25.89 10.74 10.71
C PRO A 593 -26.27 9.82 9.54
N GLY A 594 -27.34 9.04 9.72
CA GLY A 594 -27.85 8.12 8.68
C GLY A 594 -27.13 6.77 8.58
N ILE A 595 -26.04 6.57 9.33
CA ILE A 595 -25.36 5.27 9.39
C ILE A 595 -25.94 4.44 10.56
N PRO A 596 -26.43 3.21 10.31
CA PRO A 596 -27.03 2.39 11.36
C PRO A 596 -25.96 1.73 12.25
N PHE A 597 -26.35 1.36 13.47
CA PHE A 597 -25.51 0.59 14.39
C PHE A 597 -25.16 -0.82 13.86
N SER A 598 -26.04 -1.41 13.05
CA SER A 598 -25.90 -2.74 12.44
C SER A 598 -26.57 -2.77 11.06
N GLU A 599 -26.05 -3.58 10.14
CA GLU A 599 -26.70 -3.87 8.85
C GLU A 599 -27.87 -4.85 9.03
N THR A 600 -28.92 -4.73 8.22
CA THR A 600 -30.06 -5.66 8.27
C THR A 600 -29.76 -7.00 7.62
N VAL A 601 -28.77 -7.06 6.72
CA VAL A 601 -28.38 -8.27 5.99
C VAL A 601 -26.87 -8.37 5.91
N VAL A 602 -26.32 -9.53 6.28
CA VAL A 602 -24.90 -9.85 6.24
C VAL A 602 -24.66 -11.21 5.56
N PRO A 603 -23.47 -11.47 4.99
CA PRO A 603 -23.15 -12.74 4.36
C PRO A 603 -23.35 -13.94 5.31
N GLU A 604 -24.16 -14.90 4.92
CA GLU A 604 -24.35 -16.16 5.65
C GLU A 604 -23.18 -17.11 5.40
N GLY A 605 -22.68 -17.77 6.46
CA GLY A 605 -21.54 -18.70 6.37
C GLY A 605 -20.17 -18.03 6.51
N MET A 606 -20.11 -16.74 6.87
CA MET A 606 -18.89 -15.99 7.14
C MET A 606 -18.88 -15.48 8.59
N SER A 607 -17.71 -15.40 9.23
CA SER A 607 -17.59 -14.85 10.59
C SER A 607 -17.61 -13.32 10.52
N VAL A 608 -18.79 -12.71 10.68
CA VAL A 608 -19.00 -11.26 10.55
C VAL A 608 -19.38 -10.65 11.89
N TYR A 609 -18.81 -9.47 12.21
CA TYR A 609 -19.19 -8.69 13.38
C TYR A 609 -20.09 -7.52 12.98
N ASN A 610 -21.41 -7.71 13.16
CA ASN A 610 -22.42 -6.77 12.67
C ASN A 610 -22.93 -5.81 13.78
N PHE A 611 -22.00 -5.14 14.47
CA PHE A 611 -22.31 -4.15 15.49
C PHE A 611 -21.33 -2.98 15.42
N TYR A 612 -21.72 -1.80 15.91
CA TYR A 612 -20.93 -0.58 15.83
C TYR A 612 -20.57 -0.17 14.38
N ILE A 613 -21.42 -0.51 13.42
CA ILE A 613 -21.25 -0.16 11.99
C ILE A 613 -21.28 1.36 11.78
N ASP A 614 -21.88 2.10 12.71
CA ASP A 614 -21.87 3.56 12.77
C ASP A 614 -20.54 4.17 13.24
N SER A 615 -19.60 3.35 13.71
CA SER A 615 -18.33 3.78 14.30
C SER A 615 -17.12 3.25 13.49
N ARG A 616 -15.93 3.81 13.71
CA ARG A 616 -14.68 3.43 13.01
C ARG A 616 -14.79 3.55 11.48
N ASN A 617 -15.41 4.63 11.02
CA ASN A 617 -15.64 4.85 9.61
C ASN A 617 -14.82 6.01 9.08
N SER A 618 -14.23 5.78 7.91
CA SER A 618 -13.85 6.85 7.01
C SER A 618 -14.85 6.95 5.87
N PHE A 619 -15.21 8.17 5.51
CA PHE A 619 -16.15 8.52 4.48
C PHE A 619 -15.41 9.32 3.42
N ALA A 620 -15.43 8.86 2.17
CA ALA A 620 -14.87 9.56 1.04
C ALA A 620 -15.99 9.97 0.08
N TRP A 621 -16.03 11.26 -0.25
CA TRP A 621 -16.94 11.81 -1.25
C TRP A 621 -16.14 12.43 -2.41
N GLY A 622 -16.50 12.05 -3.63
CA GLY A 622 -16.10 12.74 -4.85
C GLY A 622 -17.10 13.83 -5.27
N PRO A 623 -16.82 14.56 -6.36
CA PRO A 623 -17.61 15.70 -6.80
C PRO A 623 -19.09 15.40 -7.03
N HIS A 624 -19.39 14.28 -7.70
CA HIS A 624 -20.77 13.90 -7.98
C HIS A 624 -21.61 13.69 -6.70
N GLN A 625 -21.00 13.12 -5.66
CA GLN A 625 -21.66 12.88 -4.38
C GLN A 625 -21.86 14.17 -3.56
N LEU A 626 -21.08 15.22 -3.84
CA LEU A 626 -21.14 16.52 -3.17
C LEU A 626 -21.92 17.60 -3.94
N ALA A 627 -22.38 17.32 -5.17
CA ALA A 627 -23.04 18.29 -6.05
C ALA A 627 -24.27 18.98 -5.41
N GLY A 628 -24.96 18.31 -4.46
CA GLY A 628 -26.10 18.88 -3.72
C GLY A 628 -25.74 19.79 -2.53
N GLY A 629 -24.45 20.03 -2.27
CA GLY A 629 -23.93 20.93 -1.22
C GLY A 629 -24.13 20.47 0.23
N THR A 630 -25.01 19.50 0.49
CA THR A 630 -25.25 18.93 1.82
C THR A 630 -24.49 17.62 1.99
N ILE A 631 -23.78 17.47 3.12
CA ILE A 631 -23.06 16.23 3.44
C ILE A 631 -24.06 15.13 3.82
N ASP A 632 -24.11 14.09 2.98
CA ASP A 632 -24.87 12.87 3.21
C ASP A 632 -23.92 11.67 3.32
N TYR A 633 -23.78 11.12 4.53
CA TYR A 633 -22.88 10.01 4.81
C TYR A 633 -23.29 8.70 4.13
N THR A 634 -24.56 8.56 3.73
CA THR A 634 -25.03 7.35 3.04
C THR A 634 -24.58 7.30 1.57
N LYS A 635 -24.19 8.46 1.02
CA LYS A 635 -23.69 8.64 -0.35
C LYS A 635 -22.16 8.60 -0.46
N ALA A 636 -21.45 8.41 0.65
CA ALA A 636 -20.00 8.26 0.64
C ALA A 636 -19.58 6.84 0.24
N THR A 637 -18.34 6.68 -0.19
CA THR A 637 -17.64 5.41 0.01
C THR A 637 -17.25 5.31 1.48
N ILE A 638 -17.76 4.29 2.16
CA ILE A 638 -17.54 4.05 3.59
C ILE A 638 -16.52 2.92 3.75
N THR A 639 -15.36 3.25 4.32
CA THR A 639 -14.41 2.24 4.81
C THR A 639 -14.64 2.06 6.31
N HIS A 640 -15.08 0.86 6.70
CA HIS A 640 -15.28 0.50 8.10
C HIS A 640 -14.11 -0.36 8.57
N PHE A 641 -13.47 0.02 9.67
CA PHE A 641 -12.24 -0.60 10.15
C PHE A 641 -12.49 -1.57 11.31
N LEU A 642 -11.68 -2.62 11.40
CA LEU A 642 -11.66 -3.51 12.55
C LEU A 642 -11.35 -2.73 13.84
N HIS A 643 -11.76 -3.27 14.98
CA HIS A 643 -11.26 -2.86 16.28
C HIS A 643 -9.82 -3.31 16.47
N ARG A 644 -9.01 -2.50 17.17
CA ARG A 644 -7.73 -2.99 17.68
C ARG A 644 -7.96 -4.04 18.78
N SER A 645 -7.09 -5.04 18.85
CA SER A 645 -7.18 -6.10 19.85
C SER A 645 -7.30 -5.54 21.28
N GLY A 646 -8.40 -5.88 21.99
CA GLY A 646 -8.65 -5.44 23.37
C GLY A 646 -9.27 -4.06 23.54
N SER A 647 -9.65 -3.35 22.47
CA SER A 647 -10.30 -2.02 22.55
C SER A 647 -11.48 -1.85 21.60
N PHE A 648 -12.64 -1.42 22.12
CA PHE A 648 -13.84 -1.12 21.32
C PHE A 648 -13.83 0.30 20.71
N TYR A 649 -12.94 1.17 21.19
CA TYR A 649 -12.96 2.60 20.83
C TYR A 649 -11.88 2.98 19.82
N VAL A 650 -11.03 2.03 19.44
CA VAL A 650 -9.87 2.24 18.58
C VAL A 650 -10.05 1.43 17.30
N ALA A 651 -9.92 2.11 16.17
CA ALA A 651 -9.87 1.51 14.85
C ALA A 651 -8.45 0.99 14.56
N ALA A 652 -8.36 -0.22 14.02
CA ALA A 652 -7.17 -0.76 13.38
C ALA A 652 -7.07 -0.24 11.93
N ARG A 653 -5.91 -0.37 11.29
CA ARG A 653 -5.72 -0.03 9.86
C ARG A 653 -6.47 -0.95 8.91
N THR A 654 -6.73 -2.17 9.35
CA THR A 654 -7.31 -3.23 8.53
C THR A 654 -8.82 -3.00 8.32
N PRO A 655 -9.30 -2.85 7.07
CA PRO A 655 -10.72 -2.70 6.79
C PRO A 655 -11.51 -3.96 7.16
N GLU A 656 -12.56 -3.81 7.96
CA GLU A 656 -13.53 -4.88 8.22
C GLU A 656 -14.54 -5.00 7.08
N SER A 657 -14.89 -3.86 6.48
CA SER A 657 -15.76 -3.83 5.30
C SER A 657 -15.65 -2.52 4.52
N ILE A 658 -16.09 -2.57 3.26
CA ILE A 658 -16.22 -1.38 2.41
C ILE A 658 -17.64 -1.34 1.84
N LYS A 659 -18.28 -0.16 1.87
CA LYS A 659 -19.59 0.08 1.27
C LYS A 659 -19.47 1.26 0.30
N LYS A 660 -19.67 1.00 -0.99
CA LYS A 660 -19.78 2.05 -2.01
C LYS A 660 -21.17 2.73 -1.93
N PRO A 661 -21.33 3.95 -2.46
CA PRO A 661 -22.65 4.59 -2.59
C PRO A 661 -23.61 3.64 -3.31
N GLU A 662 -24.88 3.60 -2.90
CA GLU A 662 -25.94 2.81 -3.55
C GLU A 662 -25.72 1.27 -3.57
N GLU A 663 -24.62 0.79 -3.01
CA GLU A 663 -24.31 -0.64 -2.86
C GLU A 663 -24.40 -1.11 -1.41
N ARG A 664 -24.56 -2.42 -1.28
CA ARG A 664 -24.35 -3.18 -0.06
C ARG A 664 -22.86 -3.35 0.21
N ARG A 665 -22.59 -3.64 1.47
CA ARG A 665 -21.26 -3.78 2.03
C ARG A 665 -20.57 -5.07 1.56
N VAL A 666 -19.29 -4.96 1.21
CA VAL A 666 -18.36 -6.07 1.04
C VAL A 666 -17.64 -6.28 2.36
N TRP A 667 -17.70 -7.50 2.89
CA TRP A 667 -17.16 -7.88 4.19
C TRP A 667 -15.84 -8.65 4.03
N PHE A 668 -14.95 -8.49 5.00
CA PHE A 668 -13.66 -9.16 5.07
C PHE A 668 -13.52 -9.92 6.39
N ASP A 669 -13.14 -11.19 6.31
CA ASP A 669 -12.82 -12.06 7.46
C ASP A 669 -11.36 -12.49 7.32
N TYR A 670 -10.57 -12.31 8.37
CA TYR A 670 -9.14 -12.58 8.41
C TYR A 670 -8.82 -13.82 9.26
N GLY A 671 -9.85 -14.61 9.65
CA GLY A 671 -9.68 -15.82 10.46
C GLY A 671 -9.42 -15.53 11.93
N GLN A 672 -9.74 -14.32 12.39
CA GLN A 672 -9.56 -13.93 13.79
C GLN A 672 -10.49 -14.71 14.75
N PRO A 673 -10.03 -15.05 15.97
CA PRO A 673 -10.86 -15.76 16.95
C PRO A 673 -12.11 -14.98 17.41
N SER A 674 -12.06 -13.65 17.34
CA SER A 674 -13.19 -12.76 17.66
C SER A 674 -13.43 -11.86 16.45
N PRO A 675 -14.52 -12.03 15.69
CA PRO A 675 -14.80 -11.18 14.53
C PRO A 675 -14.91 -9.71 14.96
N GLY A 676 -14.59 -8.80 14.05
CA GLY A 676 -14.52 -7.36 14.34
C GLY A 676 -13.26 -6.90 15.05
N PHE A 677 -12.38 -7.80 15.51
CA PHE A 677 -11.12 -7.44 16.18
C PHE A 677 -9.91 -7.90 15.38
N GLU A 678 -8.92 -7.02 15.26
CA GLU A 678 -7.59 -7.41 14.85
C GLU A 678 -7.01 -8.40 15.88
N ALA A 679 -6.42 -9.46 15.38
CA ALA A 679 -5.79 -10.51 16.17
C ALA A 679 -4.34 -10.72 15.66
N PRO A 680 -3.45 -11.34 16.46
CA PRO A 680 -2.16 -11.79 15.98
C PRO A 680 -2.37 -13.00 15.04
N VAL A 681 -2.89 -12.73 13.86
CA VAL A 681 -2.97 -13.68 12.75
C VAL A 681 -1.69 -13.61 11.94
N PRO A 682 -1.29 -14.70 11.25
CA PRO A 682 -0.05 -14.71 10.46
C PRO A 682 -0.01 -13.65 9.36
N THR A 683 -1.17 -13.20 8.87
CA THR A 683 -1.29 -12.22 7.78
C THR A 683 -2.52 -11.33 7.97
N ILE A 684 -2.47 -10.06 7.55
CA ILE A 684 -3.65 -9.20 7.42
C ILE A 684 -4.43 -9.41 6.09
N LEU A 685 -4.26 -10.54 5.41
CA LEU A 685 -4.99 -10.86 4.18
C LEU A 685 -6.31 -11.59 4.53
N PRO A 686 -7.44 -11.28 3.87
CA PRO A 686 -8.72 -11.90 4.20
C PRO A 686 -8.73 -13.38 3.77
N VAL A 687 -9.12 -14.26 4.69
CA VAL A 687 -9.40 -15.69 4.41
C VAL A 687 -10.78 -15.91 3.82
N ALA A 688 -11.68 -14.92 3.96
CA ALA A 688 -12.94 -14.88 3.23
C ALA A 688 -13.34 -13.44 2.87
N ILE A 689 -13.93 -13.29 1.69
CA ILE A 689 -14.54 -12.05 1.20
C ILE A 689 -15.98 -12.35 0.85
N GLY A 690 -16.92 -11.66 1.49
CA GLY A 690 -18.35 -11.97 1.41
C GLY A 690 -19.21 -10.76 1.08
N ARG A 691 -20.31 -10.98 0.35
CA ARG A 691 -21.37 -9.98 0.11
C ARG A 691 -22.72 -10.64 -0.06
N VAL A 692 -23.80 -9.84 0.01
CA VAL A 692 -25.17 -10.31 -0.19
C VAL A 692 -25.76 -9.68 -1.44
N HIS A 693 -26.23 -10.51 -2.37
CA HIS A 693 -26.89 -10.10 -3.61
C HIS A 693 -28.28 -9.51 -3.38
N SER A 694 -28.79 -8.75 -4.37
CA SER A 694 -30.11 -8.10 -4.30
C SER A 694 -31.24 -9.09 -4.00
N ASP A 695 -31.11 -10.34 -4.45
CA ASP A 695 -32.05 -11.45 -4.21
C ASP A 695 -31.92 -12.10 -2.81
N GLY A 696 -30.98 -11.63 -1.99
CA GLY A 696 -30.72 -12.14 -0.63
C GLY A 696 -29.68 -13.25 -0.56
N THR A 697 -29.21 -13.79 -1.69
CA THR A 697 -28.20 -14.86 -1.70
C THR A 697 -26.81 -14.34 -1.31
N THR A 698 -26.02 -15.20 -0.67
CA THR A 698 -24.66 -14.87 -0.24
C THR A 698 -23.63 -15.33 -1.27
N GLN A 699 -22.70 -14.45 -1.62
CA GLN A 699 -21.48 -14.78 -2.36
C GLN A 699 -20.29 -14.72 -1.40
N ILE A 700 -19.55 -15.82 -1.27
CA ILE A 700 -18.31 -15.88 -0.48
C ILE A 700 -17.19 -16.48 -1.31
N LYS A 701 -16.05 -15.79 -1.38
CA LYS A 701 -14.79 -16.34 -1.87
C LYS A 701 -13.86 -16.59 -0.70
N ARG A 702 -13.19 -17.74 -0.64
CA ARG A 702 -12.28 -18.12 0.45
C ARG A 702 -10.86 -18.33 -0.03
N TYR A 703 -9.93 -18.13 0.89
CA TYR A 703 -8.50 -18.24 0.67
C TYR A 703 -7.84 -18.99 1.83
N GLU A 704 -6.86 -19.82 1.52
CA GLU A 704 -5.87 -20.30 2.50
C GLU A 704 -4.49 -19.78 2.08
N TYR A 705 -3.65 -19.49 3.07
CA TYR A 705 -2.34 -18.87 2.87
C TYR A 705 -1.22 -19.69 3.52
N SER A 706 -0.02 -19.65 2.94
CA SER A 706 1.21 -20.08 3.59
C SER A 706 1.58 -19.12 4.73
N PRO A 707 2.54 -19.46 5.62
CA PRO A 707 3.03 -18.53 6.64
C PRO A 707 3.62 -17.22 6.09
N GLN A 708 4.09 -17.19 4.85
CA GLN A 708 4.59 -16.00 4.15
C GLN A 708 3.46 -15.20 3.46
N GLY A 709 2.21 -15.65 3.58
CA GLY A 709 1.04 -15.02 2.95
C GLY A 709 0.79 -15.44 1.50
N ASN A 710 1.46 -16.47 0.97
CA ASN A 710 1.17 -16.98 -0.37
C ASN A 710 -0.16 -17.72 -0.43
N ILE A 711 -1.03 -17.41 -1.39
CA ILE A 711 -2.30 -18.12 -1.57
C ILE A 711 -1.99 -19.57 -1.93
N THR A 712 -2.37 -20.52 -1.07
CA THR A 712 -2.23 -21.97 -1.28
C THR A 712 -3.54 -22.62 -1.72
N LYS A 713 -4.68 -21.97 -1.46
CA LYS A 713 -6.00 -22.43 -1.92
C LYS A 713 -6.95 -21.27 -2.16
N ILE A 714 -7.77 -21.39 -3.20
CA ILE A 714 -8.92 -20.53 -3.47
C ILE A 714 -10.16 -21.40 -3.54
N VAL A 715 -11.20 -21.02 -2.80
CA VAL A 715 -12.56 -21.56 -2.98
C VAL A 715 -13.43 -20.45 -3.55
N ASP A 716 -13.96 -20.65 -4.74
CA ASP A 716 -14.86 -19.67 -5.34
C ASP A 716 -16.29 -19.76 -4.77
N PRO A 717 -17.18 -18.81 -5.08
CA PRO A 717 -18.54 -18.79 -4.54
C PRO A 717 -19.43 -19.98 -4.89
N THR A 718 -19.04 -20.79 -5.87
CA THR A 718 -19.76 -22.03 -6.26
C THR A 718 -19.15 -23.28 -5.62
N GLY A 719 -18.06 -23.15 -4.87
CA GLY A 719 -17.39 -24.25 -4.17
C GLY A 719 -16.23 -24.90 -4.94
N ARG A 720 -15.84 -24.36 -6.10
CA ARG A 720 -14.69 -24.90 -6.86
C ARG A 720 -13.40 -24.58 -6.14
N ASN A 721 -12.52 -25.58 -6.02
CA ASN A 721 -11.27 -25.49 -5.26
C ASN A 721 -10.07 -25.45 -6.20
N PHE A 722 -9.29 -24.38 -6.11
CA PHE A 722 -8.01 -24.24 -6.79
C PHE A 722 -6.90 -24.32 -5.76
N LEU A 723 -5.95 -25.24 -5.93
CA LEU A 723 -4.81 -25.45 -5.03
C LEU A 723 -3.53 -24.97 -5.74
N MET A 724 -2.75 -24.17 -5.04
CA MET A 724 -1.47 -23.63 -5.49
C MET A 724 -0.34 -24.29 -4.69
N ASN A 725 0.53 -25.01 -5.37
CA ASN A 725 1.68 -25.69 -4.76
C ASN A 725 2.95 -24.91 -5.08
N TYR A 726 3.71 -24.52 -4.06
CA TYR A 726 4.96 -23.76 -4.21
C TYR A 726 6.18 -24.59 -3.84
N ALA A 727 7.34 -24.21 -4.37
CA ALA A 727 8.63 -24.75 -3.95
C ALA A 727 8.95 -24.37 -2.49
N PRO A 728 9.88 -25.08 -1.82
CA PRO A 728 10.40 -24.65 -0.53
C PRO A 728 10.88 -23.19 -0.59
N GLY A 729 10.46 -22.36 0.37
CA GLY A 729 10.71 -20.91 0.36
C GLY A 729 9.52 -20.08 -0.13
N GLY A 730 8.57 -20.67 -0.85
CA GLY A 730 7.28 -20.05 -1.17
C GLY A 730 7.29 -19.04 -2.31
N ILE A 731 8.40 -18.86 -3.03
CA ILE A 731 8.50 -17.91 -4.15
C ILE A 731 7.94 -18.54 -5.44
N ASP A 732 8.41 -19.74 -5.78
CA ASP A 732 8.11 -20.38 -7.06
C ASP A 732 6.82 -21.21 -7.03
N LEU A 733 5.84 -20.86 -7.87
CA LEU A 733 4.60 -21.63 -8.04
C LEU A 733 4.83 -22.84 -8.94
N LEU A 734 4.88 -24.04 -8.37
CA LEU A 734 5.17 -25.29 -9.07
C LEU A 734 3.96 -25.88 -9.78
N SER A 735 2.75 -25.76 -9.22
CA SER A 735 1.53 -26.25 -9.89
C SER A 735 0.25 -25.59 -9.41
N VAL A 736 -0.75 -25.57 -10.30
CA VAL A 736 -2.14 -25.24 -9.97
C VAL A 736 -3.01 -26.44 -10.29
N THR A 737 -3.79 -26.89 -9.31
CA THR A 737 -4.69 -28.05 -9.47
C THR A 737 -6.12 -27.69 -9.07
N THR A 738 -7.09 -28.30 -9.73
CA THR A 738 -8.52 -28.27 -9.33
C THR A 738 -9.11 -29.63 -9.64
N GLY A 739 -10.06 -30.11 -8.84
CA GLY A 739 -10.71 -31.42 -9.02
C GLY A 739 -9.75 -32.61 -9.20
N GLY A 740 -8.56 -32.56 -8.60
CA GLY A 740 -7.51 -33.58 -8.75
C GLY A 740 -6.73 -33.55 -10.06
N LYS A 741 -7.01 -32.59 -10.95
CA LYS A 741 -6.33 -32.41 -12.25
C LYS A 741 -5.38 -31.21 -12.20
N THR A 742 -4.22 -31.33 -12.83
CA THR A 742 -3.21 -30.27 -12.90
C THR A 742 -3.48 -29.37 -14.10
N LEU A 743 -3.84 -28.11 -13.85
CA LEU A 743 -4.08 -27.12 -14.91
C LEU A 743 -2.78 -26.52 -15.45
N MET A 744 -1.74 -26.49 -14.61
CA MET A 744 -0.40 -26.11 -15.01
C MET A 744 0.64 -26.70 -14.05
N SER A 745 1.84 -26.96 -14.56
CA SER A 745 3.04 -27.22 -13.76
C SER A 745 4.24 -26.43 -14.29
N ALA A 746 5.11 -25.97 -13.41
CA ALA A 746 6.27 -25.15 -13.74
C ALA A 746 7.53 -25.57 -12.99
N THR A 747 8.68 -25.29 -13.58
CA THR A 747 10.00 -25.37 -12.92
C THR A 747 10.74 -24.06 -13.06
N TYR A 748 11.67 -23.80 -12.13
CA TYR A 748 12.38 -22.53 -12.02
C TYR A 748 13.87 -22.79 -11.80
N ASP A 749 14.71 -21.83 -12.16
CA ASP A 749 16.13 -21.84 -11.85
C ASP A 749 16.40 -21.29 -10.43
N THR A 750 17.68 -21.19 -10.06
CA THR A 750 18.08 -20.66 -8.74
C THR A 750 17.87 -19.15 -8.58
N GLN A 751 17.55 -18.44 -9.67
CA GLN A 751 17.19 -17.02 -9.68
C GLN A 751 15.67 -16.83 -9.78
N HIS A 752 14.87 -17.89 -9.56
CA HIS A 752 13.41 -17.84 -9.63
C HIS A 752 12.86 -17.46 -11.02
N ASN A 753 13.66 -17.63 -12.07
CA ASN A 753 13.18 -17.48 -13.44
C ASN A 753 12.49 -18.78 -13.89
N LEU A 754 11.34 -18.66 -14.55
CA LEU A 754 10.57 -19.79 -15.08
C LEU A 754 11.38 -20.53 -16.16
N VAL A 755 11.75 -21.80 -15.95
CA VAL A 755 12.53 -22.64 -16.88
C VAL A 755 11.64 -23.52 -17.75
N SER A 756 10.55 -24.04 -17.21
CA SER A 756 9.55 -24.78 -17.98
C SER A 756 8.14 -24.52 -17.49
N LEU A 757 7.19 -24.54 -18.42
CA LEU A 757 5.76 -24.44 -18.16
C LEU A 757 5.00 -25.47 -18.98
N THR A 758 4.36 -26.41 -18.30
CA THR A 758 3.43 -27.36 -18.90
C THR A 758 2.00 -26.87 -18.65
N SER A 759 1.26 -26.65 -19.73
CA SER A 759 -0.13 -26.20 -19.65
C SER A 759 -1.10 -27.38 -19.44
N ALA A 760 -2.39 -27.08 -19.27
CA ALA A 760 -3.44 -28.09 -19.13
C ALA A 760 -3.53 -29.05 -20.33
N SER A 761 -3.04 -28.68 -21.52
CA SER A 761 -3.03 -29.55 -22.70
C SER A 761 -1.91 -30.60 -22.69
N GLY A 762 -1.00 -30.54 -21.71
CA GLY A 762 0.23 -31.33 -21.67
C GLY A 762 1.38 -30.74 -22.51
N GLY A 763 1.12 -29.69 -23.30
CA GLY A 763 2.16 -28.97 -24.03
C GLY A 763 3.12 -28.26 -23.09
N THR A 764 4.43 -28.47 -23.28
CA THR A 764 5.49 -27.90 -22.44
C THR A 764 6.29 -26.85 -23.20
N SER A 765 6.38 -25.64 -22.66
CA SER A 765 7.29 -24.59 -23.14
C SER A 765 8.53 -24.54 -22.26
N ALA A 766 9.69 -24.25 -22.86
CA ALA A 766 10.97 -24.11 -22.18
C ALA A 766 11.55 -22.71 -22.39
N PHE A 767 12.21 -22.20 -21.36
CA PHE A 767 12.76 -20.85 -21.30
C PHE A 767 14.23 -20.91 -20.87
N SER A 768 15.04 -20.01 -21.39
CA SER A 768 16.45 -19.88 -20.98
C SER A 768 16.80 -18.42 -20.78
N TYR A 769 17.70 -18.14 -19.84
CA TYR A 769 18.08 -16.79 -19.44
C TYR A 769 19.60 -16.62 -19.44
N ASP A 770 20.06 -15.39 -19.60
CA ASP A 770 21.46 -15.04 -19.32
C ASP A 770 21.71 -14.77 -17.83
N ALA A 771 22.95 -14.45 -17.46
CA ALA A 771 23.32 -14.18 -16.06
C ALA A 771 22.64 -12.93 -15.45
N ARG A 772 22.03 -12.06 -16.28
CA ARG A 772 21.23 -10.89 -15.88
C ARG A 772 19.73 -11.24 -15.79
N GLY A 773 19.38 -12.52 -15.91
CA GLY A 773 18.02 -13.03 -15.97
C GLY A 773 17.26 -12.61 -17.23
N LEU A 774 17.92 -12.12 -18.28
CA LEU A 774 17.24 -11.72 -19.53
C LEU A 774 16.91 -12.98 -20.34
N LEU A 775 15.67 -13.13 -20.79
CA LEU A 775 15.21 -14.29 -21.56
C LEU A 775 15.98 -14.38 -22.89
N THR A 776 16.80 -15.41 -23.08
CA THR A 776 17.60 -15.63 -24.31
C THR A 776 16.93 -16.59 -25.29
N SER A 777 16.04 -17.45 -24.81
CA SER A 777 15.32 -18.41 -25.66
C SER A 777 13.96 -18.77 -25.07
N LEU A 778 12.96 -18.90 -25.95
CA LEU A 778 11.65 -19.48 -25.68
C LEU A 778 11.39 -20.58 -26.72
N THR A 779 11.28 -21.81 -26.27
CA THR A 779 10.81 -22.94 -27.09
C THR A 779 9.37 -23.24 -26.69
N ASN A 780 8.43 -23.11 -27.62
CA ASN A 780 7.01 -23.37 -27.34
C ASN A 780 6.70 -24.89 -27.30
N SER A 781 5.45 -25.26 -27.02
CA SER A 781 5.00 -26.66 -26.94
C SER A 781 5.06 -27.45 -28.25
N LEU A 782 5.35 -26.81 -29.38
CA LEU A 782 5.55 -27.44 -30.68
C LEU A 782 7.04 -27.63 -31.01
N GLY A 783 7.95 -27.25 -30.12
CA GLY A 783 9.40 -27.31 -30.33
C GLY A 783 9.97 -26.14 -31.13
N GLN A 784 9.15 -25.15 -31.47
CA GLN A 784 9.60 -23.96 -32.21
C GLN A 784 10.28 -22.99 -31.26
N THR A 785 11.46 -22.52 -31.64
CA THR A 785 12.32 -21.72 -30.77
C THR A 785 12.43 -20.28 -31.28
N THR A 786 12.18 -19.34 -30.38
CA THR A 786 12.45 -17.90 -30.56
C THR A 786 13.64 -17.54 -29.67
N THR A 787 14.66 -16.90 -30.23
CA THR A 787 15.84 -16.44 -29.48
C THR A 787 15.88 -14.92 -29.39
N TYR A 788 16.43 -14.42 -28.30
CA TYR A 788 16.55 -12.99 -28.02
C TYR A 788 18.01 -12.66 -27.75
N SER A 789 18.52 -11.63 -28.41
CA SER A 789 19.85 -11.10 -28.14
C SER A 789 19.74 -9.72 -27.50
N TYR A 790 20.69 -9.37 -26.64
CA TYR A 790 20.69 -8.12 -25.90
C TYR A 790 22.02 -7.41 -26.03
N THR A 791 21.97 -6.08 -26.00
CA THR A 791 23.14 -5.21 -25.86
C THR A 791 23.82 -5.41 -24.49
N GLN A 792 25.00 -4.81 -24.31
CA GLN A 792 25.72 -4.86 -23.03
C GLN A 792 24.91 -4.24 -21.88
N THR A 793 24.13 -3.19 -22.15
CA THR A 793 23.29 -2.50 -21.16
C THR A 793 21.94 -3.17 -20.92
N GLY A 794 21.64 -4.26 -21.64
CA GLY A 794 20.47 -5.11 -21.41
C GLY A 794 19.27 -4.78 -22.30
N ASN A 795 19.41 -3.84 -23.23
CA ASN A 795 18.38 -3.53 -24.22
C ASN A 795 18.30 -4.60 -25.31
N LEU A 796 17.09 -4.94 -25.78
CA LEU A 796 16.85 -6.00 -26.76
C LEU A 796 17.44 -5.64 -28.13
N ALA A 797 18.46 -6.36 -28.59
CA ALA A 797 19.13 -6.10 -29.86
C ALA A 797 18.45 -6.82 -31.05
N SER A 798 18.00 -8.06 -30.84
CA SER A 798 17.24 -8.79 -31.86
C SER A 798 16.32 -9.86 -31.28
N ILE A 799 15.28 -10.18 -32.05
CA ILE A 799 14.41 -11.35 -31.86
C ILE A 799 14.56 -12.21 -33.11
N ASN A 800 14.97 -13.46 -32.97
CA ASN A 800 14.97 -14.43 -34.07
C ASN A 800 13.89 -15.48 -33.80
N GLU A 801 12.77 -15.35 -34.50
CA GLU A 801 11.68 -16.31 -34.52
C GLU A 801 12.01 -17.50 -35.44
N PRO A 802 11.19 -18.57 -35.44
CA PRO A 802 11.32 -19.68 -36.38
C PRO A 802 11.40 -19.24 -37.84
N LEU A 803 11.94 -20.11 -38.69
CA LEU A 803 12.22 -19.83 -40.10
C LEU A 803 13.18 -18.63 -40.34
N GLN A 804 14.02 -18.28 -39.36
CA GLN A 804 14.94 -17.13 -39.41
C GLN A 804 14.24 -15.77 -39.60
N LYS A 805 13.02 -15.64 -39.07
CA LYS A 805 12.33 -14.34 -39.04
C LYS A 805 12.97 -13.48 -37.96
N THR A 806 13.94 -12.66 -38.36
CA THR A 806 14.70 -11.80 -37.45
C THR A 806 14.17 -10.37 -37.45
N THR A 807 13.88 -9.82 -36.28
CA THR A 807 13.68 -8.38 -36.07
C THR A 807 14.86 -7.81 -35.29
N THR A 808 15.41 -6.68 -35.72
CA THR A 808 16.55 -6.00 -35.06
C THR A 808 16.16 -4.61 -34.59
N PHE A 809 16.77 -4.16 -33.49
CA PHE A 809 16.53 -2.85 -32.89
C PHE A 809 17.83 -2.06 -32.76
N SER A 810 17.73 -0.76 -33.00
CA SER A 810 18.78 0.21 -32.64
C SER A 810 18.27 1.17 -31.57
N TYR A 811 19.20 1.83 -30.87
CA TYR A 811 18.89 2.67 -29.73
C TYR A 811 19.54 4.05 -29.87
N ASP A 812 18.86 5.08 -29.35
CA ASP A 812 19.41 6.43 -29.25
C ASP A 812 20.33 6.57 -28.01
N SER A 813 20.87 7.78 -27.78
CA SER A 813 21.77 8.06 -26.66
C SER A 813 21.12 7.97 -25.28
N ALA A 814 19.78 7.98 -25.21
CA ALA A 814 19.01 7.78 -23.99
C ALA A 814 18.50 6.33 -23.87
N GLU A 815 19.04 5.41 -24.69
CA GLU A 815 18.69 3.99 -24.70
C GLU A 815 17.24 3.68 -25.03
N ARG A 816 16.58 4.53 -25.84
CA ARG A 816 15.25 4.28 -26.38
C ARG A 816 15.33 3.69 -27.78
N VAL A 817 14.31 2.94 -28.19
CA VAL A 817 14.27 2.31 -29.52
C VAL A 817 14.27 3.39 -30.61
N ALA A 818 15.38 3.56 -31.30
CA ALA A 818 15.55 4.51 -32.40
C ALA A 818 15.07 3.94 -33.73
N SER A 819 15.21 2.63 -33.94
CA SER A 819 14.65 1.95 -35.11
C SER A 819 14.32 0.49 -34.85
N ALA A 820 13.35 -0.05 -35.57
CA ALA A 820 13.06 -1.48 -35.66
C ALA A 820 13.07 -1.91 -37.13
N THR A 821 13.78 -3.00 -37.45
CA THR A 821 13.90 -3.55 -38.81
C THR A 821 13.45 -5.00 -38.82
N ASP A 822 12.47 -5.34 -39.66
CA ASP A 822 11.98 -6.71 -39.83
C ASP A 822 12.90 -7.59 -40.70
N SER A 823 12.56 -8.87 -40.83
CA SER A 823 13.37 -9.88 -41.53
C SER A 823 13.51 -9.63 -43.03
N GLU A 824 12.61 -8.83 -43.59
CA GLU A 824 12.55 -8.48 -44.99
C GLU A 824 13.14 -7.07 -45.22
N GLY A 825 13.78 -6.47 -44.22
CA GLY A 825 14.50 -5.19 -44.30
C GLY A 825 13.61 -3.94 -44.25
N TYR A 826 12.38 -4.03 -43.74
CA TYR A 826 11.50 -2.86 -43.55
C TYR A 826 11.81 -2.22 -42.20
N THR A 827 12.32 -0.99 -42.27
CA THR A 827 12.82 -0.23 -41.12
C THR A 827 11.91 0.93 -40.79
N VAL A 828 11.39 0.96 -39.56
CA VAL A 828 10.73 2.14 -38.99
C VAL A 828 11.67 2.82 -37.99
N GLN A 829 11.58 4.14 -37.90
CA GLN A 829 12.43 4.96 -37.03
C GLN A 829 11.54 5.78 -36.09
N ALA A 830 11.91 5.90 -34.82
CA ALA A 830 11.16 6.66 -33.82
C ALA A 830 12.03 7.79 -33.23
N ALA A 831 11.39 8.92 -32.95
CA ALA A 831 11.98 10.05 -32.24
C ALA A 831 11.16 10.37 -30.99
N TYR A 832 11.82 10.89 -29.96
CA TYR A 832 11.23 11.12 -28.64
C TYR A 832 11.61 12.50 -28.08
N ASP A 833 10.83 12.99 -27.12
CA ASP A 833 11.17 14.17 -26.31
C ASP A 833 11.99 13.82 -25.05
N ALA A 834 12.16 14.77 -24.14
CA ALA A 834 12.95 14.58 -22.92
C ALA A 834 12.26 13.69 -21.85
N GLY A 835 10.95 13.45 -21.94
CA GLY A 835 10.18 12.60 -21.02
C GLY A 835 9.95 11.18 -21.56
N ASP A 836 10.76 10.76 -22.54
CA ASP A 836 10.67 9.46 -23.22
C ASP A 836 9.37 9.22 -23.99
N ARG A 837 8.69 10.30 -24.42
CA ARG A 837 7.44 10.21 -25.18
C ARG A 837 7.70 10.27 -26.68
N PRO A 838 7.08 9.41 -27.49
CA PRO A 838 7.29 9.41 -28.95
C PRO A 838 6.68 10.67 -29.57
N VAL A 839 7.45 11.38 -30.40
CA VAL A 839 7.03 12.58 -31.15
C VAL A 839 6.90 12.32 -32.65
N SER A 840 7.57 11.30 -33.19
CA SER A 840 7.43 10.90 -34.59
C SER A 840 7.82 9.45 -34.83
N VAL A 841 7.13 8.80 -35.77
CA VAL A 841 7.53 7.52 -36.38
C VAL A 841 7.68 7.73 -37.89
N THR A 842 8.86 7.46 -38.44
CA THR A 842 9.16 7.56 -39.87
C THR A 842 9.18 6.18 -40.52
N PHE A 843 8.47 6.04 -41.64
CA PHE A 843 8.35 4.80 -42.41
C PHE A 843 9.34 4.78 -43.59
N PRO A 844 9.62 3.59 -44.18
CA PRO A 844 10.56 3.45 -45.30
C PRO A 844 10.27 4.29 -46.54
N ASP A 845 9.02 4.72 -46.75
CA ASP A 845 8.63 5.59 -47.87
C ASP A 845 8.81 7.09 -47.57
N GLY A 846 9.40 7.42 -46.42
CA GLY A 846 9.64 8.79 -45.96
C GLY A 846 8.41 9.47 -45.33
N THR A 847 7.25 8.82 -45.31
CA THR A 847 6.06 9.33 -44.60
C THR A 847 6.23 9.17 -43.09
N GLN A 848 5.48 9.96 -42.32
CA GLN A 848 5.60 9.98 -40.86
C GLN A 848 4.23 10.02 -40.18
N ASP A 849 4.12 9.33 -39.05
CA ASP A 849 3.16 9.67 -38.02
C ASP A 849 3.81 10.63 -37.02
N GLN A 850 3.10 11.64 -36.53
CA GLN A 850 3.61 12.64 -35.61
C GLN A 850 2.64 12.92 -34.46
N LEU A 851 3.22 13.19 -33.28
CA LEU A 851 2.51 13.50 -32.05
C LEU A 851 3.04 14.82 -31.49
N THR A 852 2.13 15.77 -31.23
CA THR A 852 2.47 17.03 -30.57
C THR A 852 1.89 17.04 -29.17
N TYR A 853 2.74 17.34 -28.18
CA TYR A 853 2.35 17.41 -26.78
C TYR A 853 2.29 18.85 -26.29
N SER A 854 1.38 19.10 -25.35
CA SER A 854 1.38 20.26 -24.49
C SER A 854 1.34 19.77 -23.04
N ARG A 855 2.35 20.11 -22.24
CA ARG A 855 2.54 19.54 -20.88
C ARG A 855 2.63 18.02 -20.96
N LEU A 856 1.65 17.28 -20.41
CA LEU A 856 1.55 15.82 -20.45
C LEU A 856 0.59 15.29 -21.54
N ASP A 857 -0.17 16.17 -22.19
CA ASP A 857 -1.26 15.78 -23.07
C ASP A 857 -0.85 15.80 -24.55
N VAL A 858 -1.32 14.81 -25.32
CA VAL A 858 -1.35 14.89 -26.78
C VAL A 858 -2.44 15.88 -27.20
N VAL A 859 -2.05 16.90 -27.97
CA VAL A 859 -2.93 17.96 -28.49
C VAL A 859 -3.11 17.91 -30.01
N GLU A 860 -2.20 17.26 -30.73
CA GLU A 860 -2.33 17.04 -32.16
C GLU A 860 -1.68 15.72 -32.57
N THR A 861 -2.33 15.01 -33.48
CA THR A 861 -1.75 13.87 -34.22
C THR A 861 -1.75 14.19 -35.70
N ARG A 862 -0.66 13.88 -36.40
CA ARG A 862 -0.60 13.93 -37.87
C ARG A 862 -0.31 12.54 -38.41
N ASP A 863 -1.15 12.06 -39.31
CA ASP A 863 -0.94 10.75 -39.92
C ASP A 863 0.01 10.81 -41.14
N ARG A 864 0.36 9.63 -41.67
CA ARG A 864 1.20 9.44 -42.86
C ARG A 864 0.75 10.18 -44.13
N LEU A 865 -0.53 10.57 -44.23
CA LEU A 865 -1.07 11.35 -45.35
C LEU A 865 -0.99 12.86 -45.09
N GLY A 866 -0.41 13.27 -43.97
CA GLY A 866 -0.30 14.66 -43.54
C GLY A 866 -1.60 15.21 -42.95
N ARG A 867 -2.59 14.37 -42.69
CA ARG A 867 -3.89 14.77 -42.14
C ARG A 867 -3.77 14.95 -40.63
N THR A 868 -4.31 16.04 -40.12
CA THR A 868 -4.21 16.43 -38.70
C THR A 868 -5.49 16.16 -37.96
N THR A 869 -5.40 15.62 -36.74
CA THR A 869 -6.50 15.55 -35.77
C THR A 869 -6.07 16.29 -34.52
N GLN A 870 -6.91 17.21 -34.03
CA GLN A 870 -6.61 18.07 -32.88
C GLN A 870 -7.48 17.73 -31.69
N MET A 871 -6.89 17.79 -30.49
CA MET A 871 -7.53 17.43 -29.22
C MET A 871 -7.49 18.60 -28.25
N GLY A 872 -8.66 19.02 -27.76
CA GLY A 872 -8.80 19.99 -26.68
C GLY A 872 -9.04 19.29 -25.35
N ARG A 873 -8.47 19.81 -24.27
CA ARG A 873 -8.61 19.24 -22.91
C ARG A 873 -8.84 20.31 -21.86
N ASP A 874 -9.51 19.92 -20.78
CA ASP A 874 -9.69 20.78 -19.60
C ASP A 874 -8.51 20.67 -18.60
N SER A 875 -8.62 21.41 -17.48
CA SER A 875 -7.64 21.42 -16.39
C SER A 875 -7.52 20.10 -15.63
N LEU A 876 -8.34 19.10 -15.95
CA LEU A 876 -8.32 17.77 -15.37
C LEU A 876 -7.77 16.74 -16.36
N GLY A 877 -7.36 17.17 -17.56
CA GLY A 877 -6.84 16.32 -18.63
C GLY A 877 -7.93 15.62 -19.45
N ARG A 878 -9.20 15.94 -19.23
CA ARG A 878 -10.34 15.28 -19.92
C ARG A 878 -10.52 15.88 -21.31
N LEU A 879 -10.80 15.04 -22.31
CA LEU A 879 -10.98 15.45 -23.70
C LEU A 879 -12.28 16.26 -23.87
N THR A 880 -12.20 17.54 -24.22
CA THR A 880 -13.38 18.40 -24.43
C THR A 880 -13.73 18.58 -25.90
N SER A 881 -12.79 18.37 -26.81
CA SER A 881 -13.03 18.47 -28.26
C SER A 881 -12.08 17.59 -29.07
N LEU A 882 -12.58 17.04 -30.17
CA LEU A 882 -11.81 16.35 -31.20
C LEU A 882 -12.15 16.95 -32.56
N THR A 883 -11.17 17.55 -33.24
CA THR A 883 -11.31 18.02 -34.62
C THR A 883 -10.67 17.03 -35.56
N ASP A 884 -11.48 16.37 -36.39
CA ASP A 884 -10.99 15.39 -37.37
C ASP A 884 -10.27 16.06 -38.56
N ALA A 885 -9.67 15.24 -39.42
CA ALA A 885 -8.95 15.68 -40.62
C ALA A 885 -9.78 16.48 -41.63
N ASN A 886 -11.12 16.36 -41.60
CA ASN A 886 -12.03 17.08 -42.47
C ASN A 886 -12.55 18.38 -41.83
N GLY A 887 -12.09 18.72 -40.62
CA GLY A 887 -12.56 19.86 -39.84
C GLY A 887 -13.86 19.60 -39.07
N GLY A 888 -14.33 18.35 -39.04
CA GLY A 888 -15.48 17.96 -38.23
C GLY A 888 -15.15 17.98 -36.75
N VAL A 889 -15.94 18.68 -35.94
CA VAL A 889 -15.69 18.83 -34.50
C VAL A 889 -16.66 17.95 -33.71
N THR A 890 -16.12 17.05 -32.90
CA THR A 890 -16.87 16.38 -31.83
C THR A 890 -16.59 17.09 -30.51
N SER A 891 -17.61 17.51 -29.79
CA SER A 891 -17.50 18.19 -28.49
C SER A 891 -17.99 17.29 -27.37
N LEU A 892 -17.29 17.33 -26.23
CA LEU A 892 -17.60 16.56 -25.03
C LEU A 892 -17.71 17.53 -23.86
N ASP A 893 -18.87 17.56 -23.22
CA ASP A 893 -19.07 18.35 -22.01
C ASP A 893 -19.17 17.43 -20.80
N TYR A 894 -18.65 17.91 -19.67
CA TYR A 894 -18.58 17.16 -18.43
C TYR A 894 -19.37 17.87 -17.33
N GLY A 895 -20.06 17.08 -16.52
CA GLY A 895 -20.66 17.53 -15.28
C GLY A 895 -19.73 17.31 -14.09
N TRP A 896 -20.30 16.78 -13.01
CA TRP A 896 -19.58 16.41 -11.79
C TRP A 896 -18.88 15.05 -11.90
N GLU A 897 -19.23 14.30 -12.94
CA GLU A 897 -18.68 13.00 -13.29
C GLU A 897 -17.34 13.14 -14.04
N ASP A 898 -16.53 12.09 -13.98
CA ASP A 898 -15.30 11.96 -14.78
C ASP A 898 -15.59 11.39 -16.19
N ALA A 899 -16.87 11.09 -16.49
CA ALA A 899 -17.36 10.68 -17.80
C ALA A 899 -18.13 11.83 -18.50
N PRO A 900 -18.20 11.86 -19.85
CA PRO A 900 -18.93 12.90 -20.58
C PRO A 900 -20.43 12.89 -20.25
N HIS A 901 -20.95 14.06 -19.87
CA HIS A 901 -22.38 14.30 -19.66
C HIS A 901 -23.11 14.48 -21.01
N SER A 902 -22.43 15.06 -22.00
CA SER A 902 -22.95 15.20 -23.38
C SER A 902 -21.84 15.00 -24.40
N LEU A 903 -22.25 14.48 -25.57
CA LEU A 903 -21.43 14.38 -26.78
C LEU A 903 -22.19 15.02 -27.93
N THR A 904 -21.58 16.00 -28.59
CA THR A 904 -22.10 16.59 -29.83
C THR A 904 -21.24 16.15 -31.01
N ASP A 905 -21.84 15.47 -31.98
CA ASP A 905 -21.14 14.98 -33.18
C ASP A 905 -20.84 16.12 -34.19
N PRO A 906 -20.03 15.87 -35.24
CA PRO A 906 -19.71 16.89 -36.25
C PRO A 906 -20.90 17.44 -37.05
N LYS A 907 -22.08 16.81 -36.96
CA LYS A 907 -23.33 17.27 -37.59
C LYS A 907 -24.19 18.09 -36.63
N GLY A 908 -23.74 18.32 -35.40
CA GLY A 908 -24.46 19.05 -34.36
C GLY A 908 -25.50 18.21 -33.61
N ASN A 909 -25.49 16.88 -33.76
CA ASN A 909 -26.40 16.01 -33.00
C ASN A 909 -25.84 15.75 -31.60
N THR A 910 -26.62 16.04 -30.56
CA THR A 910 -26.21 15.85 -29.17
C THR A 910 -26.81 14.58 -28.57
N THR A 911 -25.95 13.74 -27.99
CA THR A 911 -26.33 12.60 -27.14
C THR A 911 -26.01 12.94 -25.69
N ASN A 912 -26.97 12.77 -24.78
CA ASN A 912 -26.79 13.05 -23.35
C ASN A 912 -26.66 11.75 -22.55
N PHE A 913 -25.89 11.79 -21.48
CA PHE A 913 -25.65 10.67 -20.57
C PHE A 913 -25.99 11.08 -19.14
N GLN A 914 -26.57 10.16 -18.38
CA GLN A 914 -26.79 10.32 -16.95
C GLN A 914 -26.08 9.19 -16.21
N PHE A 915 -25.50 9.52 -15.06
CA PHE A 915 -24.75 8.58 -14.25
C PHE A 915 -25.32 8.52 -12.83
N ASP A 916 -25.07 7.41 -12.15
CA ASP A 916 -25.32 7.28 -10.72
C ASP A 916 -24.13 7.81 -9.88
N LEU A 917 -24.25 7.73 -8.55
CA LEU A 917 -23.24 8.25 -7.61
C LEU A 917 -21.92 7.47 -7.63
N GLN A 918 -21.87 6.34 -8.35
CA GLN A 918 -20.67 5.56 -8.60
C GLN A 918 -20.11 5.78 -10.01
N GLN A 919 -20.62 6.78 -10.73
CA GLN A 919 -20.24 7.14 -12.09
C GLN A 919 -20.55 6.05 -13.13
N ARG A 920 -21.58 5.24 -12.90
CA ARG A 920 -22.06 4.25 -13.88
C ARG A 920 -23.21 4.83 -14.70
N MET A 921 -23.20 4.62 -16.02
CA MET A 921 -24.23 5.19 -16.90
C MET A 921 -25.59 4.54 -16.62
N ILE A 922 -26.58 5.35 -16.22
CA ILE A 922 -27.96 4.91 -15.97
C ILE A 922 -28.93 5.32 -17.09
N ALA A 923 -28.55 6.31 -17.92
CA ALA A 923 -29.31 6.67 -19.10
C ALA A 923 -28.43 7.18 -20.23
N LYS A 924 -28.82 6.87 -21.47
CA LYS A 924 -28.31 7.45 -22.72
C LYS A 924 -29.48 7.96 -23.53
N GLN A 925 -29.55 9.27 -23.73
CA GLN A 925 -30.57 9.92 -24.53
C GLN A 925 -30.00 10.32 -25.90
N LEU A 926 -30.59 9.79 -26.96
CA LEU A 926 -30.24 10.12 -28.34
C LEU A 926 -30.77 11.52 -28.73
N PRO A 927 -30.26 12.11 -29.83
CA PRO A 927 -30.67 13.44 -30.30
C PRO A 927 -32.19 13.63 -30.51
N GLY A 928 -32.92 12.54 -30.80
CA GLY A 928 -34.38 12.52 -30.95
C GLY A 928 -35.16 12.37 -29.63
N GLY A 929 -34.50 12.39 -28.48
CA GLY A 929 -35.11 12.25 -27.15
C GLY A 929 -35.37 10.81 -26.71
N ALA A 930 -35.22 9.82 -27.59
CA ALA A 930 -35.32 8.41 -27.27
C ALA A 930 -34.20 8.00 -26.30
N THR A 931 -34.54 7.23 -25.27
CA THR A 931 -33.66 6.98 -24.13
C THR A 931 -33.49 5.50 -23.88
N GLN A 932 -32.25 5.05 -23.81
CA GLN A 932 -31.88 3.78 -23.19
C GLN A 932 -31.64 3.99 -21.69
N SER A 933 -32.11 3.07 -20.85
CA SER A 933 -31.87 3.10 -19.40
C SER A 933 -31.19 1.82 -18.92
N VAL A 934 -30.34 1.94 -17.91
CA VAL A 934 -29.59 0.84 -17.30
C VAL A 934 -29.82 0.86 -15.79
N ILE A 935 -30.16 -0.30 -15.24
CA ILE A 935 -30.31 -0.52 -13.80
C ILE A 935 -29.24 -1.52 -13.38
N TYR A 936 -28.51 -1.19 -12.30
CA TYR A 936 -27.48 -2.04 -11.72
C TYR A 936 -27.98 -2.75 -10.46
N GLU A 937 -27.37 -3.90 -10.13
CA GLU A 937 -27.57 -4.55 -8.83
C GLU A 937 -26.90 -3.76 -7.69
N GLN A 938 -27.53 -3.78 -6.51
CA GLN A 938 -27.11 -3.02 -5.32
C GLN A 938 -25.91 -3.64 -4.57
N CYS A 939 -24.95 -4.31 -5.21
CA CYS A 939 -23.83 -4.95 -4.48
C CYS A 939 -22.54 -5.23 -5.27
N LEU A 940 -22.56 -5.05 -6.60
CA LEU A 940 -21.48 -5.45 -7.51
C LEU A 940 -21.34 -4.55 -8.74
N GLY A 941 -22.27 -3.62 -8.95
CA GLY A 941 -22.40 -2.90 -10.20
C GLY A 941 -22.59 -3.75 -11.44
N ARG A 942 -23.09 -4.99 -11.30
CA ARG A 942 -23.55 -5.79 -12.45
C ARG A 942 -24.81 -5.19 -13.02
N ILE A 943 -24.97 -5.28 -14.33
CA ILE A 943 -26.19 -4.85 -15.03
C ILE A 943 -27.32 -5.78 -14.60
N TYR A 944 -28.35 -5.24 -13.97
CA TYR A 944 -29.57 -5.98 -13.66
C TYR A 944 -30.56 -5.91 -14.83
N ARG A 945 -30.76 -4.71 -15.41
CA ARG A 945 -31.71 -4.51 -16.52
C ARG A 945 -31.23 -3.43 -17.47
N ILE A 946 -31.42 -3.66 -18.77
CA ILE A 946 -31.32 -2.62 -19.82
C ILE A 946 -32.70 -2.47 -20.44
N THR A 947 -33.19 -1.25 -20.58
CA THR A 947 -34.36 -0.92 -21.40
C THR A 947 -33.88 -0.08 -22.58
N ASP A 948 -34.14 -0.55 -23.80
CA ASP A 948 -33.73 0.15 -25.01
C ASP A 948 -34.62 1.36 -25.32
N GLU A 949 -34.25 2.07 -26.38
CA GLU A 949 -34.88 3.29 -26.87
C GLU A 949 -36.34 3.10 -27.32
N LEU A 950 -36.79 1.84 -27.50
CA LEU A 950 -38.16 1.46 -27.87
C LEU A 950 -38.98 0.97 -26.67
N GLY A 951 -38.39 0.90 -25.47
CA GLY A 951 -39.04 0.44 -24.24
C GLY A 951 -38.98 -1.07 -24.02
N ALA A 952 -38.30 -1.83 -24.87
CA ALA A 952 -38.09 -3.25 -24.65
C ALA A 952 -36.92 -3.47 -23.68
N SER A 953 -37.05 -4.43 -22.77
CA SER A 953 -36.07 -4.63 -21.70
C SER A 953 -35.48 -6.04 -21.64
N LYS A 954 -34.21 -6.11 -21.27
CA LYS A 954 -33.45 -7.33 -20.96
C LYS A 954 -33.09 -7.33 -19.47
N THR A 955 -33.46 -8.36 -18.73
CA THR A 955 -33.08 -8.54 -17.32
C THR A 955 -32.09 -9.69 -17.21
N PHE A 956 -30.96 -9.45 -16.55
CA PHE A 956 -29.84 -10.36 -16.40
C PHE A 956 -29.83 -10.95 -14.99
N ASN A 957 -29.71 -12.27 -14.89
CA ASN A 957 -29.53 -12.98 -13.63
C ASN A 957 -28.18 -13.69 -13.64
N TYR A 958 -27.56 -13.82 -12.48
CA TYR A 958 -26.20 -14.33 -12.36
C TYR A 958 -26.10 -15.50 -11.37
N PHE A 959 -25.07 -16.32 -11.53
CA PHE A 959 -24.65 -17.28 -10.52
C PHE A 959 -23.87 -16.58 -9.39
N PRO A 960 -23.69 -17.25 -8.23
CA PRO A 960 -22.90 -16.70 -7.13
C PRO A 960 -21.45 -16.37 -7.49
N ASP A 961 -20.87 -16.93 -8.54
CA ASP A 961 -19.52 -16.61 -9.04
C ASP A 961 -19.46 -15.45 -10.04
N ASN A 962 -20.57 -14.74 -10.26
CA ASN A 962 -20.77 -13.63 -11.20
C ASN A 962 -20.89 -13.98 -12.68
N GLN A 963 -20.93 -15.26 -13.03
CA GLN A 963 -21.22 -15.67 -14.40
C GLN A 963 -22.70 -15.53 -14.72
N LEU A 964 -23.02 -15.34 -16.00
CA LEU A 964 -24.40 -15.18 -16.46
C LEU A 964 -25.19 -16.48 -16.28
N LYS A 965 -26.34 -16.39 -15.61
CA LYS A 965 -27.26 -17.50 -15.35
C LYS A 965 -28.45 -17.50 -16.29
N SER A 966 -29.04 -16.33 -16.52
CA SER A 966 -30.11 -16.19 -17.51
C SER A 966 -30.30 -14.76 -17.99
N ILE A 967 -30.90 -14.62 -19.18
CA ILE A 967 -31.41 -13.37 -19.73
C ILE A 967 -32.92 -13.55 -19.96
N THR A 968 -33.71 -12.63 -19.43
CA THR A 968 -35.17 -12.58 -19.66
C THR A 968 -35.53 -11.30 -20.37
N TYR A 969 -36.60 -11.32 -21.18
CA TYR A 969 -37.01 -10.21 -22.03
C TYR A 969 -38.41 -9.73 -21.66
N SER A 970 -38.71 -8.46 -21.89
CA SER A 970 -40.09 -7.97 -21.86
C SER A 970 -40.88 -8.53 -23.03
N GLY A 971 -42.13 -8.94 -22.81
CA GLY A 971 -43.01 -9.47 -23.85
C GLY A 971 -42.89 -10.98 -24.03
N ALA A 972 -43.17 -11.48 -25.23
CA ALA A 972 -43.28 -12.91 -25.52
C ALA A 972 -41.95 -13.59 -25.91
N THR A 973 -40.83 -12.86 -25.91
CA THR A 973 -39.52 -13.42 -26.28
C THR A 973 -39.02 -14.41 -25.22
N PRO A 974 -38.72 -15.67 -25.58
CA PRO A 974 -38.25 -16.68 -24.63
C PRO A 974 -36.96 -16.28 -23.91
N ALA A 975 -36.82 -16.73 -22.67
CA ALA A 975 -35.61 -16.53 -21.87
C ALA A 975 -34.43 -17.39 -22.37
N VAL A 976 -33.21 -16.90 -22.16
CA VAL A 976 -31.96 -17.66 -22.36
C VAL A 976 -31.46 -18.11 -21.00
N ASN A 977 -31.21 -19.41 -20.79
CA ASN A 977 -30.73 -19.98 -19.53
C ASN A 977 -29.42 -20.72 -19.73
N PHE A 978 -28.51 -20.63 -18.77
CA PHE A 978 -27.20 -21.30 -18.81
C PHE A 978 -27.08 -22.31 -17.66
N THR A 979 -26.41 -23.43 -17.90
CA THR A 979 -25.87 -24.30 -16.84
C THR A 979 -24.34 -24.22 -16.81
N GLN A 980 -23.72 -24.53 -15.68
CA GLN A 980 -22.28 -24.37 -15.48
C GLN A 980 -21.56 -25.67 -15.17
N ASP A 981 -20.27 -25.67 -15.49
CA ASP A 981 -19.34 -26.70 -15.11
C ASP A 981 -18.97 -26.61 -13.61
N THR A 982 -19.03 -27.75 -12.93
CA THR A 982 -18.63 -27.92 -11.52
C THR A 982 -17.12 -27.92 -11.32
N PHE A 983 -16.33 -27.99 -12.40
CA PHE A 983 -14.87 -28.04 -12.39
C PHE A 983 -14.24 -26.68 -12.70
N LEU A 984 -14.79 -25.91 -13.65
CA LEU A 984 -14.27 -24.61 -14.09
C LEU A 984 -15.40 -23.59 -14.36
N PRO A 985 -15.14 -22.27 -14.33
CA PRO A 985 -16.13 -21.22 -14.61
C PRO A 985 -16.47 -21.11 -16.10
N ARG A 986 -17.24 -22.07 -16.63
CA ARG A 986 -17.65 -22.12 -18.05
C ARG A 986 -19.05 -22.72 -18.23
N PRO A 987 -19.79 -22.36 -19.30
CA PRO A 987 -21.12 -22.87 -19.55
C PRO A 987 -21.09 -24.31 -20.12
N LEU A 988 -21.99 -25.18 -19.66
CA LEU A 988 -22.21 -26.52 -20.23
C LEU A 988 -23.38 -26.55 -21.20
N THR A 989 -24.42 -25.75 -20.95
CA THR A 989 -25.57 -25.62 -21.86
C THR A 989 -26.06 -24.19 -21.91
N MET A 990 -26.72 -23.86 -23.03
CA MET A 990 -27.52 -22.67 -23.24
C MET A 990 -28.89 -23.12 -23.76
N THR A 991 -29.97 -22.77 -23.08
CA THR A 991 -31.35 -23.07 -23.51
C THR A 991 -32.08 -21.77 -23.80
N ASP A 992 -32.57 -21.61 -25.02
CA ASP A 992 -33.38 -20.46 -25.46
C ASP A 992 -34.68 -20.90 -26.16
N GLY A 993 -35.34 -19.98 -26.87
CA GLY A 993 -36.59 -20.26 -27.59
C GLY A 993 -36.47 -21.26 -28.75
N THR A 994 -35.26 -21.56 -29.20
CA THR A 994 -34.98 -22.52 -30.28
C THR A 994 -34.69 -23.92 -29.73
N GLY A 995 -34.29 -24.03 -28.46
CA GLY A 995 -34.01 -25.28 -27.77
C GLY A 995 -32.70 -25.21 -26.97
N THR A 996 -32.07 -26.36 -26.71
CA THR A 996 -30.82 -26.43 -25.94
C THR A 996 -29.62 -26.63 -26.84
N THR A 997 -28.62 -25.76 -26.69
CA THR A 997 -27.25 -25.93 -27.18
C THR A 997 -26.38 -26.49 -26.05
N SER A 998 -25.64 -27.57 -26.30
CA SER A 998 -24.68 -28.17 -25.35
C SER A 998 -23.24 -27.92 -25.78
N PHE A 999 -22.36 -27.69 -24.82
CA PHE A 999 -20.92 -27.46 -25.01
C PHE A 999 -20.13 -28.57 -24.31
N ALA A 1000 -19.24 -29.24 -25.03
CA ALA A 1000 -18.24 -30.14 -24.47
C ALA A 1000 -16.86 -29.51 -24.53
N TYR A 1001 -16.01 -29.81 -23.55
CA TYR A 1001 -14.66 -29.25 -23.44
C TYR A 1001 -13.61 -30.35 -23.40
N GLY A 1002 -12.41 -30.06 -23.92
CA GLY A 1002 -11.29 -30.97 -23.91
C GLY A 1002 -10.81 -31.32 -22.49
N GLU A 1003 -10.45 -32.59 -22.31
CA GLU A 1003 -9.92 -33.13 -21.06
C GLU A 1003 -8.52 -32.60 -20.74
N VAL A 1004 -8.23 -32.40 -19.45
CA VAL A 1004 -6.87 -32.03 -19.00
C VAL A 1004 -5.90 -33.16 -19.32
N GLY A 1005 -4.74 -32.81 -19.88
CA GLY A 1005 -3.69 -33.73 -20.32
C GLY A 1005 -3.74 -34.09 -21.82
N ALA A 1006 -4.68 -33.52 -22.58
CA ALA A 1006 -4.83 -33.74 -24.01
C ALA A 1006 -4.85 -32.43 -24.82
N PRO A 1007 -4.49 -32.44 -26.12
CA PRO A 1007 -4.70 -31.31 -27.02
C PRO A 1007 -6.13 -30.77 -26.94
N GLY A 1008 -6.27 -29.44 -26.85
CA GLY A 1008 -7.56 -28.78 -26.66
C GLY A 1008 -8.12 -28.82 -25.23
N ALA A 1009 -7.32 -29.21 -24.22
CA ALA A 1009 -7.71 -29.14 -22.82
C ALA A 1009 -8.33 -27.77 -22.47
N ASN A 1010 -9.51 -27.81 -21.86
CA ASN A 1010 -10.33 -26.65 -21.51
C ASN A 1010 -10.89 -25.80 -22.66
N GLN A 1011 -10.66 -26.18 -23.92
CA GLN A 1011 -11.27 -25.54 -25.10
C GLN A 1011 -12.53 -26.29 -25.52
N VAL A 1012 -13.44 -25.63 -26.24
CA VAL A 1012 -14.67 -26.26 -26.75
C VAL A 1012 -14.29 -27.29 -27.81
N THR A 1013 -14.64 -28.56 -27.59
CA THR A 1013 -14.39 -29.67 -28.53
C THR A 1013 -15.65 -30.10 -29.27
N SER A 1014 -16.82 -29.80 -28.72
CA SER A 1014 -18.10 -30.04 -29.39
C SER A 1014 -19.14 -29.00 -28.99
N ILE A 1015 -19.93 -28.58 -29.97
CA ILE A 1015 -21.17 -27.82 -29.82
C ILE A 1015 -22.27 -28.65 -30.47
N THR A 1016 -23.35 -28.90 -29.74
CA THR A 1016 -24.54 -29.60 -30.27
C THR A 1016 -25.73 -28.68 -30.12
N GLY A 1017 -26.29 -28.25 -31.25
CA GLY A 1017 -27.46 -27.38 -31.31
C GLY A 1017 -28.79 -28.15 -31.20
N PRO A 1018 -29.90 -27.40 -31.07
CA PRO A 1018 -31.21 -27.98 -30.81
C PRO A 1018 -31.84 -28.71 -32.01
N TYR A 1019 -31.33 -28.52 -33.22
CA TYR A 1019 -31.89 -29.11 -34.44
C TYR A 1019 -31.10 -30.33 -34.96
N GLY A 1020 -30.22 -30.90 -34.11
CA GLY A 1020 -29.30 -31.96 -34.50
C GLY A 1020 -28.08 -31.45 -35.27
N ASP A 1021 -27.93 -30.14 -35.39
CA ASP A 1021 -26.73 -29.49 -35.88
C ASP A 1021 -25.59 -29.66 -34.86
N SER A 1022 -24.38 -29.88 -35.36
CA SER A 1022 -23.21 -30.08 -34.51
C SER A 1022 -21.95 -29.54 -35.15
N ALA A 1023 -21.07 -29.02 -34.30
CA ALA A 1023 -19.72 -28.64 -34.66
C ALA A 1023 -18.74 -29.30 -33.70
N SER A 1024 -17.70 -29.98 -34.22
CA SER A 1024 -16.61 -30.54 -33.41
C SER A 1024 -15.27 -29.94 -33.82
N PHE A 1025 -14.39 -29.76 -32.85
CA PHE A 1025 -13.10 -29.10 -33.04
C PHE A 1025 -11.96 -29.98 -32.53
N GLN A 1026 -10.88 -30.05 -33.31
CA GLN A 1026 -9.62 -30.66 -32.88
C GLN A 1026 -8.55 -29.60 -32.84
N TYR A 1027 -7.67 -29.73 -31.85
CA TYR A 1027 -6.58 -28.78 -31.60
C TYR A 1027 -5.26 -29.51 -31.51
N ASP A 1028 -4.16 -28.79 -31.73
CA ASP A 1028 -2.83 -29.26 -31.36
C ASP A 1028 -2.51 -28.97 -29.88
N VAL A 1029 -1.33 -29.39 -29.43
CA VAL A 1029 -0.86 -29.18 -28.04
C VAL A 1029 -0.65 -27.70 -27.68
N ALA A 1030 -0.53 -26.81 -28.67
CA ALA A 1030 -0.47 -25.37 -28.47
C ALA A 1030 -1.85 -24.69 -28.48
N GLY A 1031 -2.91 -25.46 -28.73
CA GLY A 1031 -4.28 -24.96 -28.75
C GLY A 1031 -4.70 -24.34 -30.08
N ARG A 1032 -3.96 -24.57 -31.18
CA ARG A 1032 -4.36 -24.12 -32.52
C ARG A 1032 -5.38 -25.09 -33.12
N PRO A 1033 -6.43 -24.61 -33.80
CA PRO A 1033 -7.42 -25.49 -34.43
C PRO A 1033 -6.79 -26.22 -35.64
N LEU A 1034 -6.81 -27.55 -35.62
CA LEU A 1034 -6.36 -28.42 -36.72
C LEU A 1034 -7.51 -28.84 -37.62
N SER A 1035 -8.70 -29.00 -37.05
CA SER A 1035 -9.89 -29.44 -37.76
C SER A 1035 -11.15 -28.86 -37.14
N GLN A 1036 -12.09 -28.46 -37.99
CA GLN A 1036 -13.45 -28.15 -37.64
C GLN A 1036 -14.38 -29.02 -38.50
N THR A 1037 -15.28 -29.77 -37.86
CA THR A 1037 -16.31 -30.54 -38.56
C THR A 1037 -17.67 -29.98 -38.23
N VAL A 1038 -18.39 -29.48 -39.23
CA VAL A 1038 -19.77 -28.98 -39.08
C VAL A 1038 -20.71 -29.92 -39.82
N ASN A 1039 -21.66 -30.52 -39.11
CA ASN A 1039 -22.65 -31.45 -39.67
C ASN A 1039 -22.02 -32.55 -40.55
N GLY A 1040 -20.87 -33.07 -40.14
CA GLY A 1040 -20.12 -34.11 -40.86
C GLY A 1040 -19.19 -33.61 -41.97
N SER A 1041 -19.21 -32.32 -42.32
CA SER A 1041 -18.28 -31.71 -43.28
C SER A 1041 -17.06 -31.14 -42.56
N ALA A 1042 -15.88 -31.70 -42.84
CA ALA A 1042 -14.63 -31.30 -42.20
C ALA A 1042 -13.89 -30.23 -43.01
N GLU A 1043 -13.33 -29.26 -42.30
CA GLU A 1043 -12.31 -28.31 -42.75
C GLU A 1043 -11.06 -28.53 -41.91
N ASN A 1044 -9.94 -28.85 -42.56
CA ASN A 1044 -8.65 -29.12 -41.91
C ASN A 1044 -7.65 -28.02 -42.26
N VAL A 1045 -6.88 -27.58 -41.27
CA VAL A 1045 -5.88 -26.50 -41.43
C VAL A 1045 -4.50 -27.01 -41.04
N THR A 1046 -3.51 -26.68 -41.87
CA THR A 1046 -2.08 -26.87 -41.56
C THR A 1046 -1.40 -25.52 -41.42
N TYR A 1047 -0.32 -25.48 -40.63
CA TYR A 1047 0.39 -24.25 -40.31
C TYR A 1047 1.89 -24.41 -40.55
N ASP A 1048 2.57 -23.31 -40.89
CA ASP A 1048 4.03 -23.23 -40.81
C ASP A 1048 4.52 -22.94 -39.38
N ASP A 1049 5.85 -22.84 -39.23
CA ASP A 1049 6.48 -22.56 -37.95
C ASP A 1049 6.29 -21.14 -37.42
N LEU A 1050 5.73 -20.24 -38.25
CA LEU A 1050 5.29 -18.90 -37.86
C LEU A 1050 3.79 -18.86 -37.52
N TRP A 1051 3.15 -20.03 -37.42
CA TRP A 1051 1.74 -20.20 -37.11
C TRP A 1051 0.80 -19.60 -38.16
N ARG A 1052 1.29 -19.44 -39.40
CA ARG A 1052 0.47 -18.98 -40.52
C ARG A 1052 -0.17 -20.20 -41.20
N PRO A 1053 -1.46 -20.17 -41.55
CA PRO A 1053 -2.08 -21.25 -42.31
C PRO A 1053 -1.35 -21.46 -43.64
N THR A 1054 -0.93 -22.69 -43.94
CA THR A 1054 -0.26 -23.06 -45.21
C THR A 1054 -1.19 -23.78 -46.16
N SER A 1055 -2.18 -24.48 -45.62
CA SER A 1055 -3.18 -25.20 -46.40
C SER A 1055 -4.46 -25.36 -45.60
N THR A 1056 -5.59 -25.09 -46.25
CA THR A 1056 -6.93 -25.35 -45.75
C THR A 1056 -7.62 -26.32 -46.70
N THR A 1057 -8.06 -27.48 -46.19
CA THR A 1057 -8.75 -28.50 -46.99
C THR A 1057 -10.18 -28.67 -46.50
N ASN A 1058 -11.15 -28.49 -47.38
CA ASN A 1058 -12.57 -28.69 -47.10
C ASN A 1058 -13.24 -29.47 -48.25
N ALA A 1059 -14.58 -29.57 -48.24
CA ALA A 1059 -15.35 -30.30 -49.25
C ALA A 1059 -15.27 -29.67 -50.67
N LEU A 1060 -14.83 -28.42 -50.81
CA LEU A 1060 -14.69 -27.75 -52.09
C LEU A 1060 -13.34 -28.06 -52.74
N ASP A 1061 -12.25 -27.88 -52.00
CA ASP A 1061 -10.88 -28.16 -52.44
C ASP A 1061 -9.88 -28.06 -51.28
N THR A 1062 -8.61 -28.28 -51.59
CA THR A 1062 -7.45 -27.80 -50.84
C THR A 1062 -6.99 -26.45 -51.37
N PHE A 1063 -6.89 -25.45 -50.48
CA PHE A 1063 -6.41 -24.10 -50.75
C PHE A 1063 -5.05 -23.90 -50.10
N ASN A 1064 -4.01 -23.77 -50.91
CA ASN A 1064 -2.64 -23.56 -50.44
C ASN A 1064 -2.32 -22.07 -50.38
N MET A 1065 -1.77 -21.63 -49.25
CA MET A 1065 -1.44 -20.22 -48.99
C MET A 1065 0.07 -20.00 -49.08
N SER A 1066 0.47 -18.93 -49.75
CA SER A 1066 1.86 -18.47 -49.83
C SER A 1066 1.98 -17.04 -49.30
N TYR A 1067 3.17 -16.68 -48.81
CA TYR A 1067 3.42 -15.40 -48.15
C TYR A 1067 4.68 -14.72 -48.67
N LEU A 1068 4.73 -13.39 -48.58
CA LEU A 1068 5.92 -12.60 -48.87
C LEU A 1068 6.95 -12.83 -47.76
N GLY A 1069 7.95 -13.68 -48.04
CA GLY A 1069 9.00 -14.03 -47.09
C GLY A 1069 8.43 -14.53 -45.76
N LYS A 1070 8.86 -13.91 -44.66
CA LYS A 1070 8.41 -14.22 -43.28
C LYS A 1070 7.34 -13.26 -42.74
N THR A 1071 6.75 -12.44 -43.59
CA THR A 1071 5.67 -11.49 -43.22
C THR A 1071 4.30 -12.19 -43.16
N GLY A 1072 3.27 -11.47 -42.71
CA GLY A 1072 1.87 -11.91 -42.82
C GLY A 1072 1.22 -11.63 -44.18
N GLN A 1073 1.93 -11.01 -45.13
CA GLN A 1073 1.36 -10.61 -46.41
C GLN A 1073 1.20 -11.82 -47.34
N VAL A 1074 -0.04 -12.19 -47.66
CA VAL A 1074 -0.36 -13.32 -48.55
C VAL A 1074 0.06 -12.97 -49.98
N THR A 1075 0.85 -13.82 -50.64
CA THR A 1075 1.25 -13.70 -52.06
C THR A 1075 0.43 -14.58 -52.99
N GLY A 1076 -0.31 -15.55 -52.44
CA GLY A 1076 -1.23 -16.35 -53.24
C GLY A 1076 -2.08 -17.30 -52.42
N VAL A 1077 -3.28 -17.57 -52.93
CA VAL A 1077 -4.25 -18.56 -52.44
C VAL A 1077 -4.62 -19.44 -53.63
N ASN A 1078 -4.10 -20.66 -53.64
CA ASN A 1078 -4.11 -21.53 -54.80
C ASN A 1078 -4.92 -22.79 -54.52
N SER A 1079 -6.04 -22.95 -55.21
CA SER A 1079 -6.87 -24.15 -55.20
C SER A 1079 -6.20 -25.25 -56.05
N THR A 1080 -6.24 -26.50 -55.60
CA THR A 1080 -5.63 -27.65 -56.33
C THR A 1080 -6.33 -28.00 -57.64
N SER A 1081 -7.63 -27.75 -57.72
CA SER A 1081 -8.49 -28.14 -58.84
C SER A 1081 -9.26 -26.96 -59.48
N GLY A 1082 -9.10 -25.76 -58.94
CA GLY A 1082 -9.87 -24.56 -59.29
C GLY A 1082 -9.02 -23.29 -59.38
N PRO A 1083 -9.63 -22.09 -59.28
CA PRO A 1083 -8.96 -20.82 -59.54
C PRO A 1083 -7.95 -20.46 -58.45
N SER A 1084 -6.81 -19.91 -58.88
CA SER A 1084 -5.76 -19.40 -58.01
C SER A 1084 -5.76 -17.87 -58.03
N THR A 1085 -5.51 -17.23 -56.88
CA THR A 1085 -5.35 -15.78 -56.76
C THR A 1085 -3.94 -15.46 -56.33
N THR A 1086 -3.29 -14.50 -56.98
CA THR A 1086 -1.94 -14.02 -56.63
C THR A 1086 -2.00 -12.59 -56.12
N TYR A 1087 -1.02 -12.17 -55.32
CA TYR A 1087 -0.94 -10.81 -54.80
C TYR A 1087 0.49 -10.31 -54.94
N ALA A 1088 0.68 -9.11 -55.51
CA ALA A 1088 1.99 -8.48 -55.67
C ALA A 1088 2.11 -7.21 -54.82
N TYR A 1089 3.24 -7.04 -54.13
CA TYR A 1089 3.51 -5.90 -53.25
C TYR A 1089 4.69 -5.07 -53.75
N ALA A 1090 4.65 -3.77 -53.48
CA ALA A 1090 5.75 -2.86 -53.78
C ALA A 1090 7.00 -3.16 -52.93
N PRO A 1091 8.18 -2.62 -53.27
CA PRO A 1091 9.37 -2.71 -52.42
C PRO A 1091 9.21 -1.97 -51.08
N ASN A 1092 10.13 -2.20 -50.13
CA ASN A 1092 10.11 -1.54 -48.81
C ASN A 1092 10.10 -0.01 -48.92
N ALA A 1093 10.87 0.57 -49.84
CA ALA A 1093 10.90 2.03 -50.09
C ALA A 1093 9.56 2.62 -50.54
N GLN A 1094 8.59 1.77 -50.88
CA GLN A 1094 7.21 2.13 -51.21
C GLN A 1094 6.22 1.44 -50.26
N ASP A 1095 6.68 1.14 -49.04
CA ASP A 1095 5.87 0.66 -47.92
C ASP A 1095 5.22 -0.71 -48.11
N ARG A 1096 5.72 -1.54 -49.03
CA ARG A 1096 5.11 -2.86 -49.34
C ARG A 1096 3.61 -2.81 -49.62
N ARG A 1097 3.12 -1.73 -50.23
CA ARG A 1097 1.70 -1.58 -50.59
C ARG A 1097 1.30 -2.64 -51.60
N LEU A 1098 0.07 -3.13 -51.53
CA LEU A 1098 -0.50 -4.03 -52.54
C LEU A 1098 -0.59 -3.27 -53.88
N THR A 1099 -0.04 -3.87 -54.93
CA THR A 1099 0.04 -3.27 -56.27
C THR A 1099 -0.84 -3.99 -57.29
N GLN A 1100 -1.08 -5.28 -57.12
CA GLN A 1100 -1.86 -6.11 -58.05
C GLN A 1100 -2.48 -7.32 -57.32
N ILE A 1101 -3.66 -7.75 -57.78
CA ILE A 1101 -4.32 -9.03 -57.49
C ILE A 1101 -4.49 -9.80 -58.80
#